data_AF-A0A2T5M460-F1
#
_entry.id   AF-A0A2T5M460-F1
#
_cell.length_a   1.000
_cell.length_b   1.000
_cell.length_c   1.000
_cell.angle_alpha   90.00
_cell.angle_beta   90.00
_cell.angle_gamma   90.00
#
_symmetry.space_group_name_H-M   'P 1'
#
loop_
_entity.id
_entity.type
_entity.pdbx_description
1 polymer ?
#
loop_
_entity_poly.entity_id
_entity_poly.type
_entity_poly.pdbx_seq_one_letter_code
_entity_poly.pdbx_strand_id
1 'polypeptide(L)'
;MEALVYENSPLAEYLRGEAEHNPHWTVKESENGDDLSDSTAADFAPRGASKFQNRIRNKLPKPLNLKASRQTAALSRLYDACASALNSRLGRSDNERFLEQFGYVIVASQLLNEHNAPSYTSAADVLSSSHPADLPSISTTFGLQGAFVTASTSFSIAWLMHWSRPRTGTGLNPRKVGVLLVLVPVIGVLFYAFAKRQWLKYLRHQAVDAAVLFIGNAQGFDSAASASVVFIQEVELVSRGYRISTPLPPISRLEDQTHIRRCLRLRRTVSESFYSMLDHYIQAQHALQPLTDNANLAKYYDIYDVSQEDLIQIENAYAERETEDQYSLRGLRTLFGRLYLVRKSILCCLLALGADGGVSDIARWSTAVEQMRNLAILTGENMQKMTSILNEEDRVEEAIPPSPLPTASPGKERLRAQYRKLNSLSQGIRTLHAKMHVIKEMSSADMDRSDTREMESTLVAQYESIGADIRGLLQEWEAGKSTLLNSFDRESHALRSRPPSGLSPVSPTPSLGGTTAVEGSPADALRALNGDSRPVSGIIQNLDDVEEVLEAVALPSRTKRVSLTREERIARVKEDRARQAAARELLEARLEQASLLKRVVDAIKDLVQYCNFDCNDSGIALQAMDNSHVALVSMLLKAEGFSPYRCDRNIALGIDLVSLTKVLRAAQNEDILTLKAADAPDVVNLMFESAETDRLSEYDLKLMDIDQEHLAIPDTEYAATVEMPSGEFQRICRDLNALSESVVIEATKEGVKFSCAGDIGSGSVTIRQHTSVDKPDQNVTISLSEPVALTFSLKYLVNFCKATSLSGKVTLCLSQEVPLLVEYGLGSGHLRFYLAPKIGDDE
;
A
#
# COMPACT_ATOMS: atom_id res chain seq x y z
N MET A 1 11.46 11.13 39.25
CA MET A 1 12.73 11.43 39.95
C MET A 1 13.04 12.90 39.69
N GLU A 2 12.81 13.77 40.67
CA GLU A 2 13.09 15.21 40.55
C GLU A 2 14.59 15.47 40.73
N ALA A 3 15.18 16.26 39.83
CA ALA A 3 16.60 16.59 39.85
C ALA A 3 16.90 17.70 40.86
N LEU A 4 17.60 17.34 41.94
CA LEU A 4 18.19 18.27 42.91
C LEU A 4 19.41 18.97 42.29
N VAL A 5 19.35 20.29 42.14
CA VAL A 5 20.50 21.14 41.80
C VAL A 5 21.15 21.66 43.09
N TYR A 6 22.42 21.31 43.30
CA TYR A 6 23.19 21.68 44.50
C TYR A 6 23.60 23.15 44.49
N GLU A 7 23.43 23.84 45.63
CA GLU A 7 23.63 25.30 45.83
C GLU A 7 25.05 25.82 45.53
N ASN A 8 26.03 24.94 45.31
CA ASN A 8 27.42 25.32 45.06
C ASN A 8 27.86 25.12 43.58
N SER A 9 26.90 25.03 42.67
CA SER A 9 27.16 25.03 41.23
C SER A 9 27.37 26.46 40.73
N PRO A 10 28.38 26.73 39.87
CA PRO A 10 28.63 28.05 39.29
C PRO A 10 27.47 28.62 38.45
N LEU A 11 26.41 27.83 38.22
CA LEU A 11 25.16 28.29 37.60
C LEU A 11 24.24 29.08 38.55
N ALA A 12 24.36 28.91 39.87
CA ALA A 12 23.49 29.55 40.85
C ALA A 12 23.77 31.06 41.03
N GLU A 13 24.99 31.49 40.68
CA GLU A 13 25.46 32.87 40.83
C GLU A 13 24.97 33.80 39.70
N TYR A 14 24.57 33.24 38.55
CA TYR A 14 24.05 34.01 37.41
C TYR A 14 22.59 34.45 37.59
N LEU A 15 21.88 33.90 38.58
CA LEU A 15 20.45 34.11 38.81
C LEU A 15 20.13 34.97 40.05
N ARG A 16 21.11 35.64 40.66
CA ARG A 16 20.91 36.52 41.83
C ARG A 16 21.32 37.99 41.59
N GLY A 17 20.30 38.85 41.48
CA GLY A 17 20.32 40.27 41.88
C GLY A 17 20.73 41.31 40.82
N GLU A 18 20.22 42.55 40.79
CA GLU A 18 19.41 43.29 41.75
C GLU A 18 18.87 44.60 41.13
N ALA A 19 17.75 45.10 41.67
CA ALA A 19 17.15 46.38 41.35
C ALA A 19 17.50 47.41 42.44
N GLU A 20 17.95 48.61 42.05
CA GLU A 20 18.04 49.78 42.94
C GLU A 20 17.44 51.03 42.31
N HIS A 21 16.87 51.86 43.18
CA HIS A 21 15.97 52.99 42.94
C HIS A 21 16.67 54.28 43.37
N ASN A 22 16.66 55.36 42.56
CA ASN A 22 16.57 56.75 43.08
C ASN A 22 16.30 57.82 41.98
N PRO A 23 15.70 58.97 42.34
CA PRO A 23 14.88 59.82 41.45
C PRO A 23 15.49 61.20 41.14
N HIS A 24 15.14 61.80 39.99
CA HIS A 24 15.27 63.25 39.79
C HIS A 24 14.31 63.80 38.70
N TRP A 25 13.31 64.59 39.14
CA TRP A 25 12.70 65.82 38.56
C TRP A 25 12.31 65.88 37.05
N THR A 26 11.17 66.41 36.58
CA THR A 26 9.97 67.06 37.15
C THR A 26 8.94 67.23 36.03
N VAL A 27 7.66 67.26 36.41
CA VAL A 27 6.49 67.55 35.56
C VAL A 27 6.21 69.06 35.51
N LYS A 28 5.72 69.56 34.37
CA LYS A 28 4.96 70.81 34.28
C LYS A 28 3.70 70.60 33.44
N GLU A 29 2.56 70.87 34.06
CA GLU A 29 1.19 70.79 33.54
C GLU A 29 0.84 71.95 32.59
N SER A 30 -0.12 71.70 31.68
CA SER A 30 -1.19 72.66 31.38
C SER A 30 -2.35 71.96 30.63
N GLU A 31 -3.57 72.31 31.06
CA GLU A 31 -4.88 71.70 30.79
C GLU A 31 -5.53 72.04 29.43
N ASN A 32 -6.59 71.26 29.15
CA ASN A 32 -7.84 71.53 28.39
C ASN A 32 -7.95 71.11 26.90
N GLY A 33 -8.91 70.20 26.66
CA GLY A 33 -9.98 70.41 25.66
C GLY A 33 -10.10 69.42 24.49
N ASP A 34 -10.91 68.37 24.71
CA ASP A 34 -11.75 67.59 23.79
C ASP A 34 -11.26 67.00 22.44
N ASP A 35 -11.78 65.78 22.22
CA ASP A 35 -12.05 65.05 20.98
C ASP A 35 -11.03 64.07 20.35
N LEU A 36 -11.53 62.82 20.26
CA LEU A 36 -11.34 61.79 19.22
C LEU A 36 -9.98 61.04 19.10
N SER A 37 -10.08 59.74 19.43
CA SER A 37 -9.41 58.57 18.81
C SER A 37 -7.88 58.38 18.91
N ASP A 38 -7.53 57.11 19.14
CA ASP A 38 -6.23 56.43 18.98
C ASP A 38 -5.15 56.58 20.08
N SER A 39 -5.16 55.61 21.01
CA SER A 39 -4.00 55.28 21.84
C SER A 39 -2.95 54.52 21.02
N THR A 40 -1.81 55.16 20.85
CA THR A 40 -0.56 54.60 20.35
C THR A 40 0.20 53.96 21.52
N ALA A 41 0.35 52.63 21.53
CA ALA A 41 1.42 51.94 22.23
C ALA A 41 2.40 51.41 21.17
N ALA A 42 3.66 51.82 21.30
CA ALA A 42 4.71 51.66 20.32
C ALA A 42 5.23 50.22 20.29
N ASP A 43 4.89 49.49 19.23
CA ASP A 43 5.57 48.30 18.77
C ASP A 43 7.02 48.64 18.37
N PHE A 44 7.98 47.97 19.01
CA PHE A 44 9.41 48.10 18.73
C PHE A 44 9.88 47.26 17.52
N ALA A 45 8.98 46.96 16.57
CA ALA A 45 9.32 46.32 15.30
C ALA A 45 8.32 46.72 14.19
N PRO A 46 8.78 47.17 13.01
CA PRO A 46 7.87 47.55 11.93
C PRO A 46 7.25 46.30 11.29
N ARG A 47 5.96 46.05 11.55
CA ARG A 47 5.15 45.10 10.77
C ARG A 47 4.41 45.86 9.66
N GLY A 48 4.89 45.72 8.44
CA GLY A 48 4.26 46.24 7.22
C GLY A 48 5.26 46.44 6.09
N ALA A 49 4.94 45.96 4.88
CA ALA A 49 5.78 46.14 3.70
C ALA A 49 6.14 47.62 3.50
N SER A 50 7.43 47.90 3.36
CA SER A 50 7.99 49.26 3.36
C SER A 50 7.36 50.15 2.28
N LYS A 51 6.51 51.11 2.67
CA LYS A 51 6.08 52.21 1.77
C LYS A 51 7.17 53.28 1.57
N PHE A 52 8.37 53.06 2.11
CA PHE A 52 9.51 53.97 2.01
C PHE A 52 10.01 54.14 0.56
N GLN A 53 9.88 53.11 -0.28
CA GLN A 53 10.34 53.18 -1.67
C GLN A 53 9.50 54.09 -2.57
N ASN A 54 8.22 54.35 -2.26
CA ASN A 54 7.37 55.20 -3.11
C ASN A 54 7.51 56.70 -2.80
N ARG A 55 7.87 57.08 -1.57
CA ARG A 55 7.99 58.50 -1.18
C ARG A 55 9.33 59.12 -1.55
N ILE A 56 10.39 58.33 -1.66
CA ILE A 56 11.72 58.79 -2.10
C ILE A 56 11.85 58.82 -3.61
N ARG A 57 11.16 57.91 -4.33
CA ARG A 57 11.22 57.85 -5.80
C ARG A 57 10.66 59.09 -6.49
N ASN A 58 9.77 59.83 -5.82
CA ASN A 58 9.13 61.04 -6.36
C ASN A 58 9.81 62.35 -5.92
N LYS A 59 10.88 62.30 -5.11
CA LYS A 59 11.63 63.49 -4.65
C LYS A 59 13.15 63.42 -4.85
N LEU A 60 13.65 62.43 -5.61
CA LEU A 60 15.04 62.44 -6.04
C LEU A 60 15.23 63.57 -7.08
N PRO A 61 16.21 64.48 -6.90
CA PRO A 61 16.53 65.46 -7.93
C PRO A 61 16.87 64.72 -9.22
N LYS A 62 16.40 65.24 -10.36
CA LYS A 62 16.69 64.68 -11.69
C LYS A 62 18.20 64.37 -11.75
N PRO A 63 18.60 63.13 -12.08
CA PRO A 63 20.01 62.77 -12.09
C PRO A 63 20.74 63.76 -13.00
N LEU A 64 21.84 64.33 -12.51
CA LEU A 64 22.71 65.22 -13.28
C LEU A 64 23.07 64.52 -14.58
N ASN A 65 22.46 64.99 -15.66
CA ASN A 65 22.67 64.49 -16.99
C ASN A 65 24.03 65.03 -17.46
N LEU A 66 25.10 64.43 -16.95
CA LEU A 66 26.42 64.55 -17.55
C LEU A 66 26.22 64.09 -18.99
N LYS A 67 26.30 65.03 -19.94
CA LYS A 67 26.31 64.76 -21.37
C LYS A 67 27.56 63.93 -21.71
N ALA A 68 27.62 62.70 -21.26
CA ALA A 68 28.42 61.68 -21.90
C ALA A 68 27.80 61.47 -23.27
N SER A 69 28.58 61.73 -24.31
CA SER A 69 28.22 61.59 -25.71
C SER A 69 27.29 60.38 -25.93
N ARG A 70 26.17 60.57 -26.62
CA ARG A 70 25.19 59.51 -26.97
C ARG A 70 25.85 58.27 -27.59
N GLN A 71 27.05 58.42 -28.18
CA GLN A 71 27.86 57.33 -28.71
C GLN A 71 28.48 56.46 -27.60
N THR A 72 28.92 57.04 -26.49
CA THR A 72 29.56 56.28 -25.37
C THR A 72 28.57 55.44 -24.57
N ALA A 73 27.32 55.90 -24.38
CA ALA A 73 26.29 55.12 -23.68
C ALA A 73 25.79 53.91 -24.51
N ALA A 74 25.62 54.07 -25.83
CA ALA A 74 25.30 52.96 -26.73
C ALA A 74 26.45 51.95 -26.81
N LEU A 75 27.70 52.44 -26.84
CA LEU A 75 28.89 51.58 -26.82
C LEU A 75 29.04 50.85 -25.48
N SER A 76 28.73 51.47 -24.34
CA SER A 76 28.74 50.77 -23.04
C SER A 76 27.69 49.67 -22.98
N ARG A 77 26.48 49.88 -23.51
CA ARG A 77 25.43 48.85 -23.58
C ARG A 77 25.77 47.72 -24.55
N LEU A 78 26.41 48.05 -25.68
CA LEU A 78 26.93 47.05 -26.62
C LEU A 78 28.12 46.30 -26.02
N TYR A 79 28.99 46.98 -25.28
CA TYR A 79 30.10 46.37 -24.54
C TYR A 79 29.57 45.44 -23.45
N ASP A 80 28.57 45.84 -22.68
CA ASP A 80 27.93 45.01 -21.65
C ASP A 80 27.15 43.83 -22.26
N ALA A 81 26.48 44.03 -23.40
CA ALA A 81 25.82 42.97 -24.15
C ALA A 81 26.83 41.99 -24.77
N CYS A 82 27.96 42.48 -25.29
CA CYS A 82 29.04 41.65 -25.81
C CYS A 82 29.79 40.95 -24.68
N ALA A 83 30.05 41.61 -23.57
CA ALA A 83 30.72 41.03 -22.39
C ALA A 83 29.84 39.97 -21.72
N SER A 84 28.54 40.20 -21.61
CA SER A 84 27.59 39.18 -21.14
C SER A 84 27.38 38.03 -22.12
N ALA A 85 27.49 38.27 -23.43
CA ALA A 85 27.48 37.21 -24.44
C ALA A 85 28.81 36.44 -24.55
N LEU A 86 29.93 37.07 -24.18
CA LEU A 86 31.26 36.47 -24.07
C LEU A 86 31.46 35.69 -22.76
N ASN A 87 30.65 35.98 -21.73
CA ASN A 87 30.57 35.19 -20.51
C ASN A 87 29.88 33.84 -20.80
N SER A 88 30.70 32.85 -21.20
CA SER A 88 30.26 31.47 -21.48
C SER A 88 29.81 30.66 -20.25
N ARG A 89 29.77 31.27 -19.06
CA ARG A 89 29.36 30.63 -17.80
C ARG A 89 27.86 30.83 -17.58
N LEU A 90 27.17 29.78 -17.10
CA LEU A 90 25.80 29.94 -16.59
C LEU A 90 25.80 30.84 -15.35
N GLY A 91 24.68 31.55 -15.13
CA GLY A 91 24.53 32.42 -13.97
C GLY A 91 24.52 31.61 -12.67
N ARG A 92 25.08 32.17 -11.61
CA ARG A 92 25.15 31.52 -10.28
C ARG A 92 23.77 31.05 -9.78
N SER A 93 22.73 31.87 -9.99
CA SER A 93 21.35 31.52 -9.64
C SER A 93 20.80 30.31 -10.40
N ASP A 94 21.19 30.13 -11.67
CA ASP A 94 20.75 28.99 -12.48
C ASP A 94 21.48 27.70 -12.06
N ASN A 95 22.68 27.83 -11.48
CA ASN A 95 23.45 26.71 -10.95
C ASN A 95 22.89 26.25 -9.61
N GLU A 96 22.62 27.18 -8.70
CA GLU A 96 22.03 26.91 -7.39
C GLU A 96 20.66 26.25 -7.54
N ARG A 97 19.77 26.80 -8.39
CA ARG A 97 18.46 26.19 -8.68
C ARG A 97 18.55 24.78 -9.24
N PHE A 98 19.52 24.51 -10.11
CA PHE A 98 19.72 23.17 -10.65
C PHE A 98 20.16 22.18 -9.58
N LEU A 99 21.13 22.58 -8.72
CA LEU A 99 21.59 21.73 -7.63
C LEU A 99 20.49 21.49 -6.59
N GLU A 100 19.66 22.49 -6.29
CA GLU A 100 18.48 22.34 -5.44
C GLU A 100 17.47 21.36 -6.03
N GLN A 101 17.13 21.51 -7.32
CA GLN A 101 16.18 20.61 -8.00
C GLN A 101 16.72 19.17 -8.07
N PHE A 102 17.99 19.00 -8.44
CA PHE A 102 18.64 17.70 -8.51
C PHE A 102 18.78 17.05 -7.12
N GLY A 103 19.19 17.84 -6.13
CA GLY A 103 19.31 17.40 -4.75
C GLY A 103 17.96 16.99 -4.15
N TYR A 104 16.90 17.75 -4.42
CA TYR A 104 15.55 17.41 -3.98
C TYR A 104 15.09 16.04 -4.51
N VAL A 105 15.37 15.72 -5.78
CA VAL A 105 15.04 14.41 -6.37
C VAL A 105 15.70 13.26 -5.58
N ILE A 106 16.97 13.43 -5.18
CA ILE A 106 17.69 12.42 -4.39
C ILE A 106 17.16 12.36 -2.95
N VAL A 107 17.02 13.50 -2.27
CA VAL A 107 16.64 13.55 -0.85
C VAL A 107 15.18 13.10 -0.63
N ALA A 108 14.27 13.49 -1.53
CA ALA A 108 12.86 13.09 -1.45
C ALA A 108 12.63 11.59 -1.71
N SER A 109 13.61 10.88 -2.26
CA SER A 109 13.49 9.45 -2.59
C SER A 109 13.49 8.52 -1.37
N GLN A 110 13.83 9.03 -0.18
CA GLN A 110 14.02 8.24 1.05
C GLN A 110 15.08 7.12 0.95
N LEU A 111 15.77 6.95 -0.18
CA LEU A 111 16.85 5.96 -0.36
C LEU A 111 18.10 6.26 0.49
N LEU A 112 18.17 7.46 1.08
CA LEU A 112 19.21 7.91 2.00
C LEU A 112 18.84 7.69 3.48
N ASN A 113 17.57 7.41 3.79
CA ASN A 113 17.11 7.17 5.16
C ASN A 113 17.30 5.70 5.54
N GLU A 114 17.44 5.45 6.84
CA GLU A 114 17.71 4.13 7.43
C GLU A 114 16.76 3.04 6.89
N HIS A 115 17.30 1.83 6.68
CA HIS A 115 16.62 0.74 6.02
C HIS A 115 15.49 0.16 6.89
N ASN A 116 14.29 0.74 6.79
CA ASN A 116 13.07 0.06 7.23
C ASN A 116 12.62 -0.90 6.13
N ALA A 117 12.42 -2.17 6.49
CA ALA A 117 11.92 -3.18 5.57
C ALA A 117 10.61 -2.69 4.92
N PRO A 118 10.48 -2.69 3.59
CA PRO A 118 9.25 -2.25 2.95
C PRO A 118 8.12 -3.21 3.35
N SER A 119 7.02 -2.64 3.84
CA SER A 119 5.74 -3.32 3.99
C SER A 119 5.37 -3.98 2.65
N TYR A 120 4.76 -5.16 2.72
CA TYR A 120 4.50 -6.07 1.60
C TYR A 120 3.72 -5.40 0.45
N THR A 121 4.41 -4.74 -0.49
CA THR A 121 3.80 -4.24 -1.72
C THR A 121 3.90 -5.32 -2.79
N SER A 122 2.76 -5.75 -3.33
CA SER A 122 2.72 -6.73 -4.42
C SER A 122 3.57 -6.25 -5.60
N ALA A 123 4.21 -7.16 -6.32
CA ALA A 123 5.01 -6.80 -7.50
C ALA A 123 4.17 -6.15 -8.62
N ALA A 124 2.84 -6.25 -8.56
CA ALA A 124 1.89 -5.58 -9.45
C ALA A 124 1.76 -4.07 -9.14
N ASP A 125 1.89 -3.67 -7.87
CA ASP A 125 1.84 -2.24 -7.46
C ASP A 125 3.12 -1.47 -7.79
N VAL A 126 4.25 -2.18 -7.91
CA VAL A 126 5.55 -1.60 -8.29
C VAL A 126 5.56 -1.15 -9.75
N LEU A 127 4.80 -1.82 -10.63
CA LEU A 127 4.68 -1.46 -12.05
C LEU A 127 3.63 -0.39 -12.32
N SER A 128 2.67 -0.17 -11.40
CA SER A 128 1.60 0.82 -11.55
C SER A 128 1.97 2.22 -11.03
N SER A 129 2.97 2.32 -10.15
CA SER A 129 3.46 3.59 -9.58
C SER A 129 4.47 4.34 -10.45
N SER A 130 4.93 3.78 -11.59
CA SER A 130 5.82 4.46 -12.53
C SER A 130 5.04 5.39 -13.47
N HIS A 131 4.33 6.39 -12.94
CA HIS A 131 3.91 7.54 -13.73
C HIS A 131 5.01 8.59 -13.68
N PRO A 132 5.76 8.84 -14.76
CA PRO A 132 6.68 9.97 -14.78
C PRO A 132 5.85 11.25 -14.60
N ALA A 133 6.19 12.05 -13.60
CA ALA A 133 5.68 13.41 -13.51
C ALA A 133 5.97 14.11 -14.85
N ASP A 134 4.94 14.69 -15.47
CA ASP A 134 5.05 15.37 -16.76
C ASP A 134 6.07 16.52 -16.68
N LEU A 135 7.30 16.24 -17.13
CA LEU A 135 8.33 17.23 -17.35
C LEU A 135 8.20 17.80 -18.76
N PRO A 136 8.44 19.11 -18.94
CA PRO A 136 8.23 19.78 -20.22
C PRO A 136 9.11 19.17 -21.32
N SER A 137 8.47 18.80 -22.42
CA SER A 137 9.07 18.15 -23.59
C SER A 137 10.31 18.86 -24.17
N ILE A 138 11.21 18.03 -24.72
CA ILE A 138 12.53 18.27 -25.37
C ILE A 138 12.54 19.34 -26.50
N SER A 139 11.44 20.04 -26.77
CA SER A 139 11.30 20.92 -27.94
C SER A 139 11.99 22.28 -27.84
N THR A 140 12.65 22.63 -26.73
CA THR A 140 13.16 24.00 -26.49
C THR A 140 14.68 24.17 -26.53
N THR A 141 15.48 23.10 -26.48
CA THR A 141 16.96 23.21 -26.47
C THR A 141 17.58 23.19 -27.87
N PHE A 142 16.92 22.55 -28.84
CA PHE A 142 17.21 22.66 -30.28
C PHE A 142 15.95 23.04 -31.10
N GLY A 143 15.05 23.82 -30.51
CA GLY A 143 13.85 24.31 -31.18
C GLY A 143 14.14 25.33 -32.28
N LEU A 144 13.07 25.82 -32.94
CA LEU A 144 13.07 26.86 -33.98
C LEU A 144 14.03 28.03 -33.72
N GLN A 145 14.29 28.38 -32.46
CA GLN A 145 15.25 29.41 -32.07
C GLN A 145 16.72 29.02 -32.35
N GLY A 146 17.12 27.77 -32.09
CA GLY A 146 18.46 27.27 -32.41
C GLY A 146 18.70 27.20 -33.92
N ALA A 147 17.69 26.73 -34.68
CA ALA A 147 17.72 26.73 -36.15
C ALA A 147 17.76 28.14 -36.74
N PHE A 148 17.04 29.09 -36.13
CA PHE A 148 17.08 30.49 -36.54
C PHE A 148 18.45 31.13 -36.27
N VAL A 149 19.08 30.85 -35.13
CA VAL A 149 20.41 31.36 -34.79
C VAL A 149 21.49 30.76 -35.70
N THR A 150 21.45 29.46 -36.00
CA THR A 150 22.40 28.83 -36.94
C THR A 150 22.20 29.32 -38.38
N ALA A 151 20.96 29.48 -38.84
CA ALA A 151 20.66 30.05 -40.15
C ALA A 151 21.04 31.54 -40.23
N SER A 152 20.83 32.32 -39.17
CA SER A 152 21.16 33.74 -39.12
C SER A 152 22.68 33.96 -39.09
N THR A 153 23.43 33.15 -38.33
CA THR A 153 24.89 33.22 -38.28
C THR A 153 25.53 32.77 -39.61
N SER A 154 25.04 31.70 -40.23
CA SER A 154 25.52 31.26 -41.55
C SER A 154 25.19 32.27 -42.65
N PHE A 155 23.98 32.86 -42.64
CA PHE A 155 23.60 33.93 -43.56
C PHE A 155 24.44 35.20 -43.33
N SER A 156 24.72 35.56 -42.08
CA SER A 156 25.56 36.73 -41.74
C SER A 156 27.00 36.55 -42.22
N ILE A 157 27.59 35.35 -42.10
CA ILE A 157 28.93 35.04 -42.61
C ILE A 157 28.93 35.06 -44.15
N ALA A 158 27.94 34.45 -44.79
CA ALA A 158 27.80 34.47 -46.26
C ALA A 158 27.60 35.89 -46.80
N TRP A 159 26.78 36.70 -46.11
CA TRP A 159 26.57 38.12 -46.42
C TRP A 159 27.85 38.93 -46.27
N LEU A 160 28.61 38.73 -45.19
CA LEU A 160 29.89 39.39 -44.96
C LEU A 160 30.93 39.01 -46.04
N MET A 161 30.99 37.75 -46.45
CA MET A 161 31.83 37.30 -47.56
C MET A 161 31.40 37.93 -48.89
N HIS A 162 30.09 37.99 -49.18
CA HIS A 162 29.57 38.64 -50.39
C HIS A 162 29.86 40.16 -50.40
N TRP A 163 29.69 40.82 -49.26
CA TRP A 163 29.96 42.26 -49.08
C TRP A 163 31.45 42.63 -49.23
N SER A 164 32.35 41.69 -48.98
CA SER A 164 33.79 41.86 -49.16
C SER A 164 34.24 41.86 -50.63
N ARG A 165 33.42 41.34 -51.55
CA ARG A 165 33.68 41.38 -53.00
C ARG A 165 33.30 42.76 -53.59
N PRO A 166 34.12 43.38 -54.46
CA PRO A 166 33.74 44.62 -55.13
C PRO A 166 32.68 44.39 -56.21
N ARG A 167 31.86 45.41 -56.49
CA ARG A 167 30.89 45.39 -57.60
C ARG A 167 31.54 45.58 -58.99
N THR A 168 32.80 46.01 -59.04
CA THR A 168 33.53 46.28 -60.28
C THR A 168 35.04 46.04 -60.05
N GLY A 169 35.56 44.90 -60.51
CA GLY A 169 37.00 44.56 -60.49
C GLY A 169 37.36 43.31 -59.68
N THR A 170 38.39 42.59 -60.11
CA THR A 170 38.86 41.29 -59.59
C THR A 170 39.69 41.36 -58.30
N GLY A 171 39.81 42.54 -57.66
CA GLY A 171 40.65 42.74 -56.47
C GLY A 171 39.85 42.93 -55.18
N LEU A 172 40.25 42.31 -54.08
CA LEU A 172 39.58 42.48 -52.78
C LEU A 172 39.87 43.87 -52.18
N ASN A 173 38.85 44.53 -51.61
CA ASN A 173 39.03 45.81 -50.92
C ASN A 173 39.72 45.60 -49.56
N PRO A 174 40.97 46.08 -49.34
CA PRO A 174 41.75 45.73 -48.14
C PRO A 174 41.07 46.20 -46.84
N ARG A 175 40.36 47.34 -46.87
CA ARG A 175 39.58 47.84 -45.72
C ARG A 175 38.38 46.94 -45.36
N LYS A 176 37.72 46.34 -46.35
CA LYS A 176 36.59 45.43 -46.14
C LYS A 176 37.05 44.04 -45.70
N VAL A 177 38.18 43.57 -46.24
CA VAL A 177 38.83 42.32 -45.81
C VAL A 177 39.32 42.43 -44.36
N GLY A 178 39.86 43.58 -43.94
CA GLY A 178 40.23 43.83 -42.55
C GLY A 178 39.03 43.73 -41.59
N VAL A 179 37.86 44.24 -41.97
CA VAL A 179 36.62 44.12 -41.17
C VAL A 179 36.12 42.67 -41.12
N LEU A 180 36.20 41.93 -42.23
CA LEU A 180 35.86 40.51 -42.29
C LEU A 180 36.75 39.67 -41.36
N LEU A 181 38.06 39.92 -41.37
CA LEU A 181 39.05 39.24 -40.53
C LEU A 181 38.81 39.42 -39.04
N VAL A 182 38.09 40.47 -38.63
CA VAL A 182 37.74 40.73 -37.22
C VAL A 182 36.34 40.21 -36.88
N LEU A 183 35.34 40.44 -37.74
CA LEU A 183 33.95 40.07 -37.45
C LEU A 183 33.71 38.55 -37.47
N VAL A 184 34.34 37.81 -38.37
CA VAL A 184 34.13 36.35 -38.47
C VAL A 184 34.64 35.61 -37.22
N PRO A 185 35.85 35.87 -36.69
CA PRO A 185 36.28 35.31 -35.41
C PRO A 185 35.39 35.69 -34.23
N VAL A 186 34.92 36.94 -34.18
CA VAL A 186 34.01 37.40 -33.10
C VAL A 186 32.68 36.64 -33.14
N ILE A 187 32.08 36.46 -34.32
CA ILE A 187 30.87 35.64 -34.50
C ILE A 187 31.13 34.19 -34.11
N GLY A 188 32.30 33.64 -34.45
CA GLY A 188 32.71 32.28 -34.07
C GLY A 188 32.82 32.08 -32.57
N VAL A 189 33.42 33.04 -31.84
CA VAL A 189 33.54 32.99 -30.37
C VAL A 189 32.16 33.10 -29.71
N LEU A 190 31.28 33.98 -30.20
CA LEU A 190 29.91 34.12 -29.69
C LEU A 190 29.08 32.85 -29.93
N PHE A 191 29.21 32.23 -31.10
CA PHE A 191 28.54 30.96 -31.40
C PHE A 191 29.05 29.83 -30.50
N TYR A 192 30.37 29.74 -30.31
CA TYR A 192 30.97 28.76 -29.40
C TYR A 192 30.46 28.94 -27.95
N ALA A 193 30.42 30.18 -27.45
CA ALA A 193 29.89 30.49 -26.13
C ALA A 193 28.40 30.13 -26.00
N PHE A 194 27.59 30.41 -27.02
CA PHE A 194 26.17 30.04 -27.06
C PHE A 194 25.96 28.52 -27.08
N ALA A 195 26.67 27.82 -27.98
CA ALA A 195 26.58 26.36 -28.11
C ALA A 195 26.98 25.66 -26.81
N LYS A 196 28.07 26.11 -26.19
CA LYS A 196 28.51 25.62 -24.87
C LYS A 196 27.45 25.85 -23.79
N ARG A 197 26.82 27.03 -23.76
CA ARG A 197 25.75 27.35 -22.80
C ARG A 197 24.52 26.47 -23.00
N GLN A 198 24.14 26.19 -24.23
CA GLN A 198 23.01 25.30 -24.53
C GLN A 198 23.34 23.84 -24.18
N TRP A 199 24.57 23.40 -24.46
CA TRP A 199 25.03 22.06 -24.09
C TRP A 199 24.99 21.84 -22.57
N LEU A 200 25.46 22.81 -21.78
CA LEU A 200 25.38 22.75 -20.32
C LEU A 200 23.93 22.67 -19.81
N LYS A 201 23.00 23.41 -20.42
CA LYS A 201 21.57 23.33 -20.06
C LYS A 201 20.97 21.97 -20.41
N TYR A 202 21.30 21.44 -21.60
CA TYR A 202 20.89 20.11 -22.03
C TYR A 202 21.40 19.05 -21.06
N LEU A 203 22.69 19.11 -20.70
CA LEU A 203 23.32 18.16 -19.78
C LEU A 203 22.68 18.19 -18.38
N ARG A 204 22.27 19.36 -17.88
CA ARG A 204 21.57 19.49 -16.59
C ARG A 204 20.18 18.85 -16.60
N HIS A 205 19.41 19.05 -17.68
CA HIS A 205 18.12 18.35 -17.82
C HIS A 205 18.35 16.83 -17.87
N GLN A 206 19.35 16.43 -18.66
CA GLN A 206 19.73 15.04 -18.79
C GLN A 206 20.15 14.39 -17.47
N ALA A 207 20.78 15.15 -16.56
CA ALA A 207 21.14 14.71 -15.22
C ALA A 207 19.92 14.50 -14.32
N VAL A 208 18.96 15.43 -14.33
CA VAL A 208 17.70 15.27 -13.58
C VAL A 208 16.91 14.06 -14.10
N ASP A 209 16.76 13.92 -15.41
CA ASP A 209 16.06 12.78 -16.02
C ASP A 209 16.72 11.44 -15.67
N ALA A 210 18.05 11.38 -15.72
CA ALA A 210 18.81 10.20 -15.35
C ALA A 210 18.67 9.86 -13.85
N ALA A 211 18.66 10.86 -12.97
CA ALA A 211 18.46 10.66 -11.54
C ALA A 211 17.06 10.14 -11.22
N VAL A 212 16.01 10.70 -11.82
CA VAL A 212 14.62 10.22 -11.63
C VAL A 212 14.49 8.76 -12.04
N LEU A 213 15.01 8.39 -13.21
CA LEU A 213 14.98 7.00 -13.68
C LEU A 213 15.78 6.05 -12.77
N PHE A 214 16.98 6.47 -12.36
CA PHE A 214 17.83 5.69 -11.46
C PHE A 214 17.14 5.42 -10.12
N ILE A 215 16.57 6.47 -9.52
CA ILE A 215 15.89 6.40 -8.22
C ILE A 215 14.64 5.53 -8.28
N GLY A 216 13.80 5.71 -9.31
CA GLY A 216 12.59 4.89 -9.48
C GLY A 216 12.92 3.41 -9.61
N ASN A 217 13.93 3.07 -10.42
CA ASN A 217 14.37 1.68 -10.56
C ASN A 217 15.02 1.15 -9.26
N ALA A 218 15.74 1.99 -8.51
CA ALA A 218 16.35 1.59 -7.24
C ALA A 218 15.31 1.29 -6.15
N GLN A 219 14.23 2.08 -6.05
CA GLN A 219 13.11 1.81 -5.13
C GLN A 219 12.38 0.51 -5.51
N GLY A 220 12.05 0.34 -6.79
CA GLY A 220 11.41 -0.89 -7.27
C GLY A 220 12.28 -2.13 -7.07
N PHE A 221 13.60 -1.99 -7.22
CA PHE A 221 14.55 -3.05 -6.92
C PHE A 221 14.55 -3.43 -5.44
N ASP A 222 14.51 -2.47 -4.51
CA ASP A 222 14.47 -2.76 -3.07
C ASP A 222 13.20 -3.52 -2.69
N SER A 223 12.05 -3.13 -3.24
CA SER A 223 10.79 -3.85 -3.04
C SER A 223 10.88 -5.29 -3.56
N ALA A 224 11.38 -5.48 -4.79
CA ALA A 224 11.52 -6.82 -5.38
C ALA A 224 12.55 -7.70 -4.63
N ALA A 225 13.66 -7.10 -4.18
CA ALA A 225 14.69 -7.76 -3.39
C ALA A 225 14.15 -8.18 -2.01
N SER A 226 13.43 -7.30 -1.31
CA SER A 226 12.79 -7.57 -0.03
C SER A 226 11.76 -8.70 -0.15
N ALA A 227 10.84 -8.60 -1.10
CA ALA A 227 9.84 -9.64 -1.37
C ALA A 227 10.51 -11.00 -1.67
N SER A 228 11.61 -10.99 -2.43
CA SER A 228 12.37 -12.21 -2.72
C SER A 228 12.97 -12.85 -1.45
N VAL A 229 13.55 -12.04 -0.56
CA VAL A 229 14.13 -12.51 0.71
C VAL A 229 13.05 -13.05 1.65
N VAL A 230 11.89 -12.39 1.72
CA VAL A 230 10.73 -12.84 2.53
C VAL A 230 10.20 -14.16 2.01
N PHE A 231 9.93 -14.29 0.71
CA PHE A 231 9.50 -15.55 0.11
C PHE A 231 10.49 -16.70 0.40
N ILE A 232 11.80 -16.42 0.31
CA ILE A 232 12.84 -17.41 0.64
C ILE A 232 12.77 -17.82 2.11
N GLN A 233 12.53 -16.88 3.02
CA GLN A 233 12.37 -17.14 4.46
C GLN A 233 11.13 -17.98 4.75
N GLU A 234 9.99 -17.66 4.13
CA GLU A 234 8.73 -18.40 4.29
C GLU A 234 8.88 -19.86 3.87
N VAL A 235 9.44 -20.11 2.69
CA VAL A 235 9.71 -21.48 2.21
C VAL A 235 10.67 -22.23 3.15
N GLU A 236 11.67 -21.55 3.71
CA GLU A 236 12.61 -22.14 4.68
C GLU A 236 11.93 -22.48 6.02
N LEU A 237 11.05 -21.61 6.52
CA LEU A 237 10.27 -21.85 7.75
C LEU A 237 9.28 -23.02 7.57
N VAL A 238 8.56 -23.05 6.45
CA VAL A 238 7.60 -24.11 6.11
C VAL A 238 8.31 -25.46 5.94
N SER A 239 9.44 -25.49 5.24
CA SER A 239 10.22 -26.73 5.04
C SER A 239 10.83 -27.29 6.34
N ARG A 240 11.13 -26.43 7.32
CA ARG A 240 11.59 -26.81 8.66
C ARG A 240 10.46 -27.21 9.61
N GLY A 241 9.20 -27.11 9.19
CA GLY A 241 8.05 -27.52 9.98
C GLY A 241 7.57 -26.49 11.00
N TYR A 242 8.05 -25.24 10.93
CA TYR A 242 7.49 -24.14 11.70
C TYR A 242 6.09 -23.83 11.16
N ARG A 243 5.06 -23.95 12.00
CA ARG A 243 3.73 -23.46 11.65
C ARG A 243 3.78 -21.93 11.72
N ILE A 244 3.68 -21.29 10.57
CA ILE A 244 3.28 -19.88 10.50
C ILE A 244 1.91 -19.80 11.18
N SER A 245 1.70 -18.79 12.02
CA SER A 245 0.50 -18.61 12.87
C SER A 245 -0.81 -18.42 12.09
N THR A 246 -0.78 -18.52 10.75
CA THR A 246 -1.93 -18.53 9.87
C THR A 246 -2.05 -19.91 9.18
N PRO A 247 -3.20 -20.59 9.25
CA PRO A 247 -3.37 -21.86 8.55
C PRO A 247 -3.51 -21.58 7.05
N LEU A 248 -2.48 -21.90 6.27
CA LEU A 248 -2.58 -21.89 4.80
C LEU A 248 -3.67 -22.86 4.33
N PRO A 249 -4.43 -22.51 3.27
CA PRO A 249 -5.51 -23.33 2.76
C PRO A 249 -5.04 -24.75 2.38
N PRO A 250 -5.93 -25.76 2.46
CA PRO A 250 -5.57 -27.18 2.36
C PRO A 250 -5.01 -27.63 0.99
N ILE A 251 -4.96 -26.73 -0.01
CA ILE A 251 -4.46 -27.01 -1.37
C ILE A 251 -2.96 -26.69 -1.51
N SER A 252 -2.37 -25.84 -0.66
CA SER A 252 -0.92 -25.51 -0.67
C SER A 252 -0.02 -26.71 -0.36
N ARG A 253 -0.60 -27.81 0.15
CA ARG A 253 0.14 -29.05 0.50
C ARG A 253 0.48 -29.93 -0.71
N LEU A 254 0.02 -29.60 -1.91
CA LEU A 254 0.44 -30.27 -3.15
C LEU A 254 1.58 -29.53 -3.88
N GLU A 255 1.97 -28.33 -3.41
CA GLU A 255 2.90 -27.42 -4.10
C GLU A 255 4.29 -27.34 -3.48
N ASP A 256 4.59 -28.12 -2.43
CA ASP A 256 5.91 -28.14 -1.77
C ASP A 256 7.07 -28.26 -2.79
N GLN A 257 6.91 -29.08 -3.85
CA GLN A 257 7.98 -29.24 -4.86
C GLN A 257 8.10 -28.05 -5.83
N THR A 258 7.02 -27.35 -6.16
CA THR A 258 7.05 -26.18 -7.06
C THR A 258 7.60 -24.97 -6.32
N HIS A 259 7.16 -24.73 -5.09
CA HIS A 259 7.67 -23.69 -4.20
C HIS A 259 9.17 -23.87 -3.88
N ILE A 260 9.63 -25.10 -3.60
CA ILE A 260 11.05 -25.37 -3.36
C ILE A 260 11.90 -25.13 -4.61
N ARG A 261 11.46 -25.58 -5.81
CA ARG A 261 12.21 -25.34 -7.06
C ARG A 261 12.25 -23.86 -7.43
N ARG A 262 11.17 -23.14 -7.19
CA ARG A 262 11.06 -21.69 -7.37
C ARG A 262 11.98 -20.95 -6.40
N CYS A 263 11.96 -21.31 -5.12
CA CYS A 263 12.85 -20.78 -4.09
C CYS A 263 14.33 -20.99 -4.45
N LEU A 264 14.72 -22.18 -4.92
CA LEU A 264 16.10 -22.45 -5.34
C LEU A 264 16.53 -21.61 -6.54
N ARG A 265 15.65 -21.44 -7.54
CA ARG A 265 15.91 -20.55 -8.68
C ARG A 265 16.00 -19.09 -8.24
N LEU A 266 15.07 -18.65 -7.40
CA LEU A 266 15.05 -17.28 -6.86
C LEU A 266 16.31 -16.99 -6.05
N ARG A 267 16.75 -17.90 -5.17
CA ARG A 267 18.03 -17.78 -4.42
C ARG A 267 19.22 -17.55 -5.35
N ARG A 268 19.32 -18.33 -6.44
CA ARG A 268 20.40 -18.17 -7.41
C ARG A 268 20.33 -16.81 -8.10
N THR A 269 19.15 -16.45 -8.61
CA THR A 269 18.95 -15.19 -9.33
C THR A 269 19.17 -13.97 -8.44
N VAL A 270 18.64 -13.96 -7.21
CA VAL A 270 18.83 -12.86 -6.24
C VAL A 270 20.31 -12.70 -5.90
N SER A 271 21.00 -13.81 -5.60
CA SER A 271 22.45 -13.78 -5.36
C SER A 271 23.21 -13.21 -6.56
N GLU A 272 22.97 -13.72 -7.77
CA GLU A 272 23.65 -13.24 -8.99
C GLU A 272 23.37 -11.75 -9.25
N SER A 273 22.12 -11.31 -9.06
CA SER A 273 21.72 -9.90 -9.15
C SER A 273 22.45 -9.02 -8.14
N PHE A 274 22.52 -9.44 -6.86
CA PHE A 274 23.20 -8.67 -5.82
C PHE A 274 24.70 -8.53 -6.08
N TYR A 275 25.39 -9.60 -6.48
CA TYR A 275 26.82 -9.54 -6.79
C TYR A 275 27.11 -8.69 -8.03
N SER A 276 26.31 -8.87 -9.09
CA SER A 276 26.44 -8.07 -10.31
C SER A 276 26.22 -6.59 -10.02
N MET A 277 25.18 -6.26 -9.25
CA MET A 277 24.92 -4.87 -8.85
C MET A 277 26.02 -4.31 -7.96
N LEU A 278 26.45 -5.04 -6.93
CA LEU A 278 27.47 -4.56 -6.02
C LEU A 278 28.76 -4.17 -6.76
N ASP A 279 29.20 -4.97 -7.74
CA ASP A 279 30.35 -4.67 -8.60
C ASP A 279 30.19 -3.35 -9.36
N HIS A 280 29.06 -3.19 -10.06
CA HIS A 280 28.80 -1.99 -10.87
C HIS A 280 28.62 -0.74 -10.00
N TYR A 281 28.07 -0.89 -8.80
CA TYR A 281 27.94 0.19 -7.83
C TYR A 281 29.32 0.62 -7.30
N ILE A 282 30.21 -0.33 -6.96
CA ILE A 282 31.59 -0.02 -6.55
C ILE A 282 32.35 0.69 -7.69
N GLN A 283 32.23 0.21 -8.94
CA GLN A 283 32.87 0.84 -10.10
C GLN A 283 32.34 2.28 -10.34
N ALA A 284 31.03 2.48 -10.22
CA ALA A 284 30.42 3.80 -10.33
C ALA A 284 30.86 4.73 -9.19
N GLN A 285 31.03 4.22 -7.97
CA GLN A 285 31.56 4.97 -6.85
C GLN A 285 33.00 5.46 -7.13
N HIS A 286 33.88 4.58 -7.62
CA HIS A 286 35.26 4.94 -8.01
C HIS A 286 35.30 5.97 -9.14
N ALA A 287 34.33 5.95 -10.06
CA ALA A 287 34.23 6.94 -11.13
C ALA A 287 33.70 8.31 -10.66
N LEU A 288 32.78 8.33 -9.69
CA LEU A 288 32.11 9.55 -9.22
C LEU A 288 32.90 10.28 -8.13
N GLN A 289 33.49 9.54 -7.19
CA GLN A 289 34.15 10.12 -6.02
C GLN A 289 35.24 11.16 -6.38
N PRO A 290 36.14 10.93 -7.36
CA PRO A 290 37.17 11.91 -7.74
C PRO A 290 36.63 13.21 -8.33
N LEU A 291 35.34 13.24 -8.72
CA LEU A 291 34.70 14.39 -9.35
C LEU A 291 34.02 15.33 -8.33
N THR A 292 33.91 14.88 -7.08
CA THR A 292 33.24 15.59 -5.97
C THR A 292 34.18 16.51 -5.21
N ASP A 293 33.60 17.46 -4.47
CA ASP A 293 34.36 18.23 -3.49
C ASP A 293 34.48 17.42 -2.19
N ASN A 294 35.71 17.07 -1.80
CA ASN A 294 36.00 16.25 -0.63
C ASN A 294 35.38 16.82 0.66
N ALA A 295 35.29 18.14 0.80
CA ALA A 295 34.71 18.78 1.97
C ALA A 295 33.18 18.59 2.03
N ASN A 296 32.50 18.74 0.89
CA ASN A 296 31.06 18.52 0.79
C ASN A 296 30.71 17.03 0.90
N LEU A 297 31.51 16.16 0.31
CA LEU A 297 31.31 14.71 0.40
C LEU A 297 31.42 14.22 1.85
N ALA A 298 32.44 14.66 2.58
CA ALA A 298 32.59 14.34 4.01
C ALA A 298 31.37 14.80 4.83
N LYS A 299 30.83 15.99 4.54
CA LYS A 299 29.61 16.49 5.17
C LYS A 299 28.40 15.61 4.87
N TYR A 300 28.21 15.15 3.64
CA TYR A 300 27.09 14.28 3.31
C TYR A 300 27.24 12.88 3.90
N TYR A 301 28.46 12.34 4.00
CA TYR A 301 28.71 11.10 4.72
C TYR A 301 28.39 11.21 6.21
N ASP A 302 28.69 12.35 6.84
CA ASP A 302 28.32 12.62 8.23
C ASP A 302 26.80 12.76 8.41
N ILE A 303 26.12 13.53 7.54
CA ILE A 303 24.65 13.72 7.61
C ILE A 303 23.88 12.41 7.44
N TYR A 304 24.39 11.49 6.62
CA TYR A 304 23.71 10.24 6.28
C TYR A 304 24.42 9.01 6.89
N ASP A 305 25.25 9.15 7.91
CA ASP A 305 25.90 8.04 8.62
C ASP A 305 26.57 7.01 7.69
N VAL A 306 27.35 7.47 6.71
CA VAL A 306 28.10 6.61 5.78
C VAL A 306 29.55 6.49 6.26
N SER A 307 29.89 5.33 6.83
CA SER A 307 31.26 5.00 7.25
C SER A 307 32.15 4.66 6.04
N GLN A 308 33.29 5.34 5.92
CA GLN A 308 34.30 5.02 4.91
C GLN A 308 35.00 3.67 5.20
N GLU A 309 35.12 3.31 6.48
CA GLU A 309 35.72 2.03 6.88
C GLU A 309 34.85 0.86 6.41
N ASP A 310 33.53 0.99 6.52
CA ASP A 310 32.58 -0.04 6.08
C ASP A 310 32.62 -0.21 4.56
N LEU A 311 32.76 0.88 3.80
CA LEU A 311 32.88 0.82 2.34
C LEU A 311 34.14 0.06 1.90
N ILE A 312 35.28 0.29 2.58
CA ILE A 312 36.53 -0.43 2.32
C ILE A 312 36.38 -1.91 2.69
N GLN A 313 35.73 -2.22 3.82
CA GLN A 313 35.45 -3.60 4.21
C GLN A 313 34.56 -4.32 3.19
N ILE A 314 33.55 -3.64 2.64
CA ILE A 314 32.67 -4.18 1.60
C ILE A 314 33.46 -4.50 0.33
N GLU A 315 34.34 -3.61 -0.10
CA GLU A 315 35.17 -3.81 -1.29
C GLU A 315 36.14 -5.00 -1.12
N ASN A 316 36.80 -5.08 0.04
CA ASN A 316 37.67 -6.22 0.37
C ASN A 316 36.88 -7.54 0.45
N ALA A 317 35.71 -7.53 1.10
CA ALA A 317 34.87 -8.70 1.22
C ALA A 317 34.21 -9.13 -0.11
N TYR A 318 34.06 -8.23 -1.07
CA TYR A 318 33.69 -8.57 -2.44
C TYR A 318 34.84 -9.29 -3.17
N ALA A 319 36.09 -8.83 -2.97
CA ALA A 319 37.28 -9.43 -3.58
C ALA A 319 37.60 -10.84 -3.06
N GLU A 320 37.32 -11.12 -1.78
CA GLU A 320 37.63 -12.40 -1.12
C GLU A 320 36.60 -13.52 -1.34
N ARG A 321 35.55 -13.27 -2.14
CA ARG A 321 34.41 -14.17 -2.46
C ARG A 321 34.47 -15.59 -1.85
N GLU A 322 33.98 -15.73 -0.62
CA GLU A 322 33.77 -17.05 -0.01
C GLU A 322 32.49 -17.69 -0.57
N THR A 323 32.59 -18.93 -1.07
CA THR A 323 31.55 -19.61 -1.84
C THR A 323 30.52 -20.34 -0.98
N GLU A 324 30.79 -20.58 0.31
CA GLU A 324 29.99 -21.50 1.13
C GLU A 324 28.64 -20.91 1.57
N ASP A 325 28.55 -19.58 1.74
CA ASP A 325 27.34 -18.92 2.29
C ASP A 325 26.53 -18.08 1.27
N GLN A 326 26.93 -18.05 0.00
CA GLN A 326 26.39 -17.14 -1.03
C GLN A 326 24.86 -17.29 -1.29
N TYR A 327 24.29 -18.47 -1.06
CA TYR A 327 22.86 -18.74 -1.27
C TYR A 327 22.05 -18.87 0.04
N SER A 328 22.70 -18.67 1.18
CA SER A 328 22.06 -18.69 2.49
C SER A 328 21.21 -17.43 2.68
N LEU A 329 20.12 -17.52 3.47
CA LEU A 329 19.27 -16.35 3.77
C LEU A 329 20.09 -15.24 4.45
N ARG A 330 21.02 -15.62 5.33
CA ARG A 330 21.97 -14.70 5.99
C ARG A 330 22.89 -14.02 4.98
N GLY A 331 23.46 -14.78 4.05
CA GLY A 331 24.33 -14.28 2.99
C GLY A 331 23.60 -13.29 2.08
N LEU A 332 22.38 -13.60 1.65
CA LEU A 332 21.55 -12.71 0.83
C LEU A 332 21.22 -11.39 1.55
N ARG A 333 20.84 -11.44 2.83
CA ARG A 333 20.58 -10.24 3.64
C ARG A 333 21.83 -9.39 3.81
N THR A 334 22.97 -10.02 4.06
CA THR A 334 24.25 -9.32 4.20
C THR A 334 24.61 -8.60 2.89
N LEU A 335 24.50 -9.28 1.74
CA LEU A 335 24.76 -8.69 0.43
C LEU A 335 23.81 -7.54 0.11
N PHE A 336 22.53 -7.67 0.46
CA PHE A 336 21.54 -6.61 0.27
C PHE A 336 21.89 -5.36 1.09
N GLY A 337 22.29 -5.53 2.35
CA GLY A 337 22.76 -4.45 3.21
C GLY A 337 24.02 -3.75 2.66
N ARG A 338 24.98 -4.53 2.14
CA ARG A 338 26.19 -3.98 1.48
C ARG A 338 25.83 -3.15 0.25
N LEU A 339 24.94 -3.66 -0.61
CA LEU A 339 24.46 -2.96 -1.80
C LEU A 339 23.74 -1.66 -1.45
N TYR A 340 22.91 -1.69 -0.40
CA TYR A 340 22.26 -0.50 0.15
C TYR A 340 23.29 0.56 0.59
N LEU A 341 24.33 0.17 1.34
CA LEU A 341 25.35 1.10 1.82
C LEU A 341 26.19 1.71 0.69
N VAL A 342 26.59 0.92 -0.30
CA VAL A 342 27.33 1.43 -1.48
C VAL A 342 26.44 2.33 -2.35
N ARG A 343 25.15 2.02 -2.51
CA ARG A 343 24.21 2.94 -3.18
C ARG A 343 24.10 4.25 -2.43
N LYS A 344 24.00 4.21 -1.10
CA LYS A 344 23.92 5.39 -0.24
C LYS A 344 25.16 6.27 -0.42
N SER A 345 26.35 5.67 -0.52
CA SER A 345 27.60 6.41 -0.79
C SER A 345 27.60 7.06 -2.19
N ILE A 346 27.08 6.39 -3.22
CA ILE A 346 26.92 6.96 -4.58
C ILE A 346 25.96 8.15 -4.57
N LEU A 347 24.82 8.05 -3.88
CA LEU A 347 23.86 9.16 -3.76
C LEU A 347 24.50 10.37 -3.07
N CYS A 348 25.32 10.14 -2.03
CA CYS A 348 26.12 11.19 -1.40
C CYS A 348 27.15 11.79 -2.35
N CYS A 349 27.83 10.97 -3.17
CA CYS A 349 28.72 11.47 -4.23
C CYS A 349 27.96 12.38 -5.21
N LEU A 350 26.76 11.99 -5.64
CA LEU A 350 25.93 12.78 -6.56
C LEU A 350 25.48 14.11 -5.93
N LEU A 351 25.13 14.12 -4.64
CA LEU A 351 24.80 15.35 -3.90
C LEU A 351 26.00 16.28 -3.71
N ALA A 352 27.22 15.72 -3.61
CA ALA A 352 28.47 16.47 -3.46
C ALA A 352 29.03 17.05 -4.78
N LEU A 353 28.38 16.82 -5.93
CA LEU A 353 28.82 17.35 -7.23
C LEU A 353 28.56 18.87 -7.35
N GLY A 354 29.61 19.64 -7.61
CA GLY A 354 29.51 21.08 -7.87
C GLY A 354 29.03 21.42 -9.29
N ALA A 355 28.39 22.59 -9.44
CA ALA A 355 27.98 23.16 -10.72
C ALA A 355 28.49 24.62 -10.87
N ASP A 356 29.73 24.80 -11.35
CA ASP A 356 30.39 26.10 -11.44
C ASP A 356 30.08 26.85 -12.76
N GLY A 357 29.39 26.20 -13.70
CA GLY A 357 29.14 26.67 -15.06
C GLY A 357 30.39 26.66 -15.95
N GLY A 358 31.44 25.95 -15.52
CA GLY A 358 32.75 25.86 -16.17
C GLY A 358 32.81 24.85 -17.33
N VAL A 359 34.01 24.64 -17.89
CA VAL A 359 34.26 23.55 -18.86
C VAL A 359 34.38 22.20 -18.13
N SER A 360 34.92 22.22 -16.91
CA SER A 360 35.01 21.07 -15.99
C SER A 360 33.64 20.48 -15.67
N ASP A 361 32.60 21.30 -15.57
CA ASP A 361 31.21 20.86 -15.35
C ASP A 361 30.73 19.91 -16.46
N ILE A 362 31.14 20.13 -17.72
CA ILE A 362 30.69 19.29 -18.83
C ILE A 362 31.20 17.87 -18.64
N ALA A 363 32.49 17.71 -18.32
CA ALA A 363 33.07 16.39 -18.06
C ALA A 363 32.46 15.76 -16.80
N ARG A 364 32.40 16.51 -15.70
CA ARG A 364 31.84 16.07 -14.41
C ARG A 364 30.42 15.53 -14.55
N TRP A 365 29.51 16.33 -15.11
CA TRP A 365 28.10 15.97 -15.23
C TRP A 365 27.85 14.98 -16.37
N SER A 366 28.69 14.93 -17.40
CA SER A 366 28.62 13.86 -18.41
C SER A 366 28.92 12.50 -17.80
N THR A 367 29.98 12.39 -17.00
CA THR A 367 30.29 11.16 -16.27
C THR A 367 29.18 10.81 -15.29
N ALA A 368 28.66 11.78 -14.53
CA ALA A 368 27.56 11.52 -13.60
C ALA A 368 26.29 10.99 -14.28
N VAL A 369 25.89 11.60 -15.40
CA VAL A 369 24.75 11.17 -16.22
C VAL A 369 24.97 9.74 -16.76
N GLU A 370 26.17 9.46 -17.25
CA GLU A 370 26.52 8.14 -17.78
C GLU A 370 26.45 7.05 -16.70
N GLN A 371 27.05 7.31 -15.53
CA GLN A 371 27.00 6.37 -14.40
C GLN A 371 25.56 6.14 -13.91
N MET A 372 24.76 7.20 -13.72
CA MET A 372 23.36 7.05 -13.31
C MET A 372 22.54 6.22 -14.31
N ARG A 373 22.75 6.39 -15.61
CA ARG A 373 22.05 5.60 -16.64
C ARG A 373 22.45 4.14 -16.65
N ASN A 374 23.75 3.87 -16.58
CA ASN A 374 24.26 2.51 -16.58
C ASN A 374 23.73 1.74 -15.36
N LEU A 375 23.75 2.38 -14.19
CA LEU A 375 23.15 1.83 -12.98
C LEU A 375 21.63 1.67 -13.11
N ALA A 376 20.91 2.65 -13.68
CA ALA A 376 19.47 2.55 -13.84
C ALA A 376 19.04 1.37 -14.72
N ILE A 377 19.73 1.14 -15.84
CA ILE A 377 19.47 0.01 -16.76
C ILE A 377 19.72 -1.31 -16.03
N LEU A 378 20.89 -1.46 -15.41
CA LEU A 378 21.28 -2.68 -14.72
C LEU A 378 20.35 -3.00 -13.53
N THR A 379 19.97 -2.00 -12.74
CA THR A 379 19.01 -2.14 -11.64
C THR A 379 17.64 -2.55 -12.16
N GLY A 380 17.17 -1.95 -13.25
CA GLY A 380 15.89 -2.30 -13.89
C GLY A 380 15.86 -3.73 -14.43
N GLU A 381 16.93 -4.18 -15.09
CA GLU A 381 17.04 -5.56 -15.60
C GLU A 381 17.01 -6.60 -14.46
N ASN A 382 17.76 -6.36 -13.38
CA ASN A 382 17.80 -7.29 -12.25
C ASN A 382 16.49 -7.28 -11.45
N MET A 383 15.84 -6.12 -11.30
CA MET A 383 14.48 -6.01 -10.76
C MET A 383 13.50 -6.88 -11.55
N GLN A 384 13.45 -6.75 -12.88
CA GLN A 384 12.57 -7.54 -13.74
C GLN A 384 12.83 -9.05 -13.63
N LYS A 385 14.10 -9.47 -13.54
CA LYS A 385 14.44 -10.90 -13.35
C LYS A 385 13.84 -11.44 -12.05
N MET A 386 14.02 -10.73 -10.92
CA MET A 386 13.46 -11.16 -9.63
C MET A 386 11.93 -11.19 -9.65
N THR A 387 11.31 -10.10 -10.12
CA THR A 387 9.85 -9.98 -10.24
C THR A 387 9.24 -11.04 -11.15
N SER A 388 9.91 -11.40 -12.26
CA SER A 388 9.42 -12.44 -13.16
C SER A 388 9.30 -13.81 -12.48
N ILE A 389 10.25 -14.15 -11.60
CA ILE A 389 10.23 -15.41 -10.83
C ILE A 389 9.19 -15.31 -9.71
N LEU A 390 9.05 -14.15 -9.06
CA LEU A 390 8.02 -13.86 -8.05
C LEU A 390 6.59 -13.80 -8.60
N ASN A 391 6.40 -13.70 -9.91
CA ASN A 391 5.08 -13.71 -10.55
C ASN A 391 4.82 -14.98 -11.41
N GLU A 392 5.67 -16.02 -11.32
CA GLU A 392 5.50 -17.27 -12.09
C GLU A 392 4.19 -18.03 -11.78
N GLU A 393 3.50 -17.76 -10.66
CA GLU A 393 2.21 -18.39 -10.31
C GLU A 393 1.03 -17.84 -11.12
N ASP A 394 0.97 -16.52 -11.35
CA ASP A 394 -0.15 -15.88 -12.06
C ASP A 394 -0.30 -16.36 -13.52
N ARG A 395 0.78 -16.84 -14.15
CA ARG A 395 0.78 -17.25 -15.56
C ARG A 395 0.36 -18.70 -15.81
N VAL A 396 0.48 -19.58 -14.83
CA VAL A 396 0.12 -21.00 -15.01
C VAL A 396 -1.40 -21.18 -14.92
N GLU A 397 -2.10 -20.33 -14.16
CA GLU A 397 -3.56 -20.35 -14.08
C GLU A 397 -4.24 -19.73 -15.31
N GLU A 398 -3.65 -18.69 -15.94
CA GLU A 398 -4.24 -18.04 -17.13
C GLU A 398 -4.13 -18.85 -18.44
N ALA A 399 -3.22 -19.83 -18.53
CA ALA A 399 -2.90 -20.51 -19.80
C ALA A 399 -3.59 -21.87 -20.00
N ILE A 400 -4.44 -22.34 -19.08
CA ILE A 400 -5.17 -23.60 -19.25
C ILE A 400 -6.62 -23.31 -19.64
N PRO A 401 -7.02 -23.43 -20.93
CA PRO A 401 -8.45 -23.48 -21.25
C PRO A 401 -9.05 -24.69 -20.52
N PRO A 402 -10.26 -24.59 -19.94
CA PRO A 402 -10.88 -25.71 -19.23
C PRO A 402 -11.16 -26.83 -20.25
N SER A 403 -10.23 -27.76 -20.33
CA SER A 403 -10.40 -29.04 -20.97
C SER A 403 -11.37 -29.86 -20.10
N PRO A 404 -12.47 -30.40 -20.65
CA PRO A 404 -13.34 -31.28 -19.90
C PRO A 404 -12.59 -32.59 -19.65
N LEU A 405 -11.96 -32.72 -18.48
CA LEU A 405 -11.33 -33.97 -18.08
C LEU A 405 -12.39 -35.07 -17.91
N PRO A 406 -12.16 -36.27 -18.47
CA PRO A 406 -13.10 -37.37 -18.36
C PRO A 406 -13.17 -37.83 -16.90
N THR A 407 -14.39 -38.08 -16.43
CA THR A 407 -14.71 -38.61 -15.11
C THR A 407 -13.73 -39.73 -14.73
N ALA A 408 -12.91 -39.48 -13.71
CA ALA A 408 -11.97 -40.46 -13.23
C ALA A 408 -12.75 -41.69 -12.73
N SER A 409 -12.31 -42.89 -13.11
CA SER A 409 -12.95 -44.10 -12.61
C SER A 409 -12.84 -44.15 -11.07
N PRO A 410 -13.85 -44.69 -10.36
CA PRO A 410 -13.88 -44.72 -8.89
C PRO A 410 -12.63 -45.38 -8.26
N GLY A 411 -11.95 -46.29 -8.98
CA GLY A 411 -10.69 -46.89 -8.55
C GLY A 411 -9.51 -45.92 -8.53
N LYS A 412 -9.43 -45.00 -9.51
CA LYS A 412 -8.36 -43.99 -9.58
C LYS A 412 -8.50 -42.93 -8.49
N GLU A 413 -9.74 -42.60 -8.11
CA GLU A 413 -10.02 -41.70 -6.98
C GLU A 413 -9.69 -42.35 -5.63
N ARG A 414 -9.95 -43.64 -5.46
CA ARG A 414 -9.55 -44.40 -4.25
C ARG A 414 -8.03 -44.47 -4.09
N LEU A 415 -7.29 -44.71 -5.17
CA LEU A 415 -5.82 -44.70 -5.14
C LEU A 415 -5.27 -43.31 -4.78
N ARG A 416 -5.88 -42.23 -5.30
CA ARG A 416 -5.51 -40.85 -4.90
C ARG A 416 -5.80 -40.57 -3.43
N ALA A 417 -6.92 -41.07 -2.90
CA ALA A 417 -7.23 -40.94 -1.48
C ALA A 417 -6.25 -41.71 -0.58
N GLN A 418 -5.81 -42.90 -1.00
CA GLN A 418 -4.76 -43.65 -0.29
C GLN A 418 -3.41 -42.93 -0.35
N TYR A 419 -3.05 -42.33 -1.48
CA TYR A 419 -1.83 -41.55 -1.63
C TYR A 419 -1.79 -40.31 -0.70
N ARG A 420 -2.93 -39.63 -0.52
CA ARG A 420 -3.05 -38.50 0.43
C ARG A 420 -2.77 -38.91 1.89
N LYS A 421 -3.17 -40.11 2.31
CA LYS A 421 -2.88 -40.62 3.67
C LYS A 421 -1.39 -40.87 3.88
N LEU A 422 -0.68 -41.33 2.86
CA LEU A 422 0.77 -41.54 2.92
C LEU A 422 1.53 -40.21 3.01
N ASN A 423 1.02 -39.15 2.38
CA ASN A 423 1.56 -37.79 2.52
C ASN A 423 1.34 -37.21 3.92
N SER A 424 0.19 -37.49 4.56
CA SER A 424 -0.06 -37.12 5.97
C SER A 424 0.99 -37.72 6.90
N LEU A 425 1.29 -39.01 6.73
CA LEU A 425 2.30 -39.72 7.52
C LEU A 425 3.71 -39.12 7.31
N SER A 426 4.07 -38.82 6.06
CA SER A 426 5.34 -38.16 5.72
C SER A 426 5.47 -36.79 6.39
N GLN A 427 4.38 -36.01 6.41
CA GLN A 427 4.33 -34.71 7.06
C GLN A 427 4.48 -34.83 8.58
N GLY A 428 3.81 -35.79 9.21
CA GLY A 428 3.94 -36.04 10.65
C GLY A 428 5.36 -36.47 11.05
N ILE A 429 6.07 -37.23 10.20
CA ILE A 429 7.48 -37.60 10.43
C ILE A 429 8.39 -36.37 10.37
N ARG A 430 8.16 -35.44 9.43
CA ARG A 430 8.92 -34.19 9.35
C ARG A 430 8.68 -33.29 10.55
N THR A 431 7.44 -33.19 11.04
CA THR A 431 7.13 -32.41 12.26
C THR A 431 7.77 -33.02 13.50
N LEU A 432 7.81 -34.35 13.60
CA LEU A 432 8.51 -35.05 14.69
C LEU A 432 10.02 -34.76 14.65
N HIS A 433 10.62 -34.83 13.46
CA HIS A 433 12.03 -34.53 13.26
C HIS A 433 12.38 -33.08 13.66
N ALA A 434 11.52 -32.12 13.29
CA ALA A 434 11.68 -30.71 13.67
C ALA A 434 11.62 -30.51 15.19
N LYS A 435 10.60 -31.08 15.87
CA LYS A 435 10.49 -31.01 17.34
C LYS A 435 11.72 -31.59 18.04
N MET A 436 12.21 -32.73 17.58
CA MET A 436 13.37 -33.39 18.17
C MET A 436 14.67 -32.57 17.99
N HIS A 437 14.78 -31.82 16.89
CA HIS A 437 15.90 -30.89 16.68
C HIS A 437 15.85 -29.69 17.63
N VAL A 438 14.69 -29.06 17.79
CA VAL A 438 14.49 -27.91 18.69
C VAL A 438 14.77 -28.30 20.15
N ILE A 439 14.28 -29.45 20.59
CA ILE A 439 14.53 -29.95 21.95
C ILE A 439 16.02 -30.22 22.17
N LYS A 440 16.74 -30.73 21.17
CA LYS A 440 18.19 -30.94 21.23
C LYS A 440 18.95 -29.61 21.35
N GLU A 441 18.58 -28.59 20.57
CA GLU A 441 19.20 -27.26 20.64
C GLU A 441 18.91 -26.58 21.98
N MET A 442 17.66 -26.61 22.45
CA MET A 442 17.29 -26.07 23.76
C MET A 442 18.05 -26.77 24.89
N SER A 443 18.12 -28.11 24.88
CA SER A 443 18.88 -28.87 25.88
C SER A 443 20.38 -28.58 25.84
N SER A 444 20.95 -28.22 24.68
CA SER A 444 22.36 -27.85 24.55
C SER A 444 22.65 -26.42 25.01
N ALA A 445 21.70 -25.50 24.83
CA ALA A 445 21.83 -24.10 25.24
C ALA A 445 21.61 -23.91 26.76
N ASP A 446 20.79 -24.78 27.37
CA ASP A 446 20.41 -24.66 28.79
C ASP A 446 21.39 -25.40 29.74
N MET A 447 22.38 -26.11 29.20
CA MET A 447 23.49 -26.74 29.97
C MET A 447 24.34 -25.74 30.77
N ASP A 448 24.21 -24.43 30.51
CA ASP A 448 24.96 -23.35 31.16
C ASP A 448 24.22 -22.70 32.36
N ARG A 449 23.00 -23.14 32.74
CA ARG A 449 22.19 -22.56 33.83
C ARG A 449 22.06 -23.49 35.06
N SER A 450 22.07 -22.93 36.28
CA SER A 450 22.21 -23.69 37.55
C SER A 450 20.95 -24.38 38.08
N ASP A 451 19.79 -24.22 37.45
CA ASP A 451 18.50 -24.69 37.99
C ASP A 451 18.06 -26.02 37.36
N THR A 452 18.59 -27.11 37.91
CA THR A 452 18.42 -28.48 37.36
C THR A 452 17.00 -29.05 37.47
N ARG A 453 16.17 -28.56 38.40
CA ARG A 453 14.82 -29.13 38.66
C ARG A 453 13.74 -28.67 37.68
N GLU A 454 13.77 -27.41 37.26
CA GLU A 454 12.81 -26.90 36.25
C GLU A 454 13.11 -27.49 34.87
N MET A 455 14.41 -27.61 34.53
CA MET A 455 14.93 -28.31 33.36
C MET A 455 14.46 -29.76 33.25
N GLU A 456 14.53 -30.53 34.34
CA GLU A 456 14.09 -31.93 34.35
C GLU A 456 12.59 -32.04 34.07
N SER A 457 11.77 -31.14 34.62
CA SER A 457 10.32 -31.14 34.41
C SER A 457 9.91 -30.78 32.98
N THR A 458 10.60 -29.82 32.36
CA THR A 458 10.34 -29.41 30.97
C THR A 458 10.81 -30.48 29.99
N LEU A 459 11.98 -31.10 30.21
CA LEU A 459 12.47 -32.20 29.39
C LEU A 459 11.52 -33.42 29.43
N VAL A 460 11.00 -33.78 30.61
CA VAL A 460 10.02 -34.88 30.73
C VAL A 460 8.75 -34.57 29.93
N ALA A 461 8.21 -33.35 30.03
CA ALA A 461 7.04 -32.95 29.25
C ALA A 461 7.30 -32.97 27.72
N GLN A 462 8.48 -32.57 27.28
CA GLN A 462 8.89 -32.62 25.87
C GLN A 462 9.05 -34.06 25.37
N TYR A 463 9.60 -34.98 26.17
CA TYR A 463 9.69 -36.40 25.86
C TYR A 463 8.31 -37.07 25.77
N GLU A 464 7.38 -36.70 26.67
CA GLU A 464 6.00 -37.19 26.60
C GLU A 464 5.26 -36.69 25.34
N SER A 465 5.51 -35.44 24.92
CA SER A 465 4.98 -34.88 23.67
C SER A 465 5.50 -35.62 22.44
N ILE A 466 6.80 -35.88 22.35
CA ILE A 466 7.40 -36.73 21.30
C ILE A 466 6.75 -38.12 21.29
N GLY A 467 6.56 -38.72 22.48
CA GLY A 467 5.91 -40.01 22.62
C GLY A 467 4.46 -40.01 22.11
N ALA A 468 3.72 -38.92 22.32
CA ALA A 468 2.35 -38.77 21.81
C ALA A 468 2.33 -38.68 20.28
N ASP A 469 3.24 -37.91 19.68
CA ASP A 469 3.35 -37.78 18.23
C ASP A 469 3.73 -39.12 17.55
N ILE A 470 4.65 -39.89 18.14
CA ILE A 470 5.02 -41.23 17.65
C ILE A 470 3.83 -42.18 17.70
N ARG A 471 3.04 -42.16 18.79
CA ARG A 471 1.83 -42.97 18.90
C ARG A 471 0.77 -42.57 17.88
N GLY A 472 0.59 -41.27 17.65
CA GLY A 472 -0.31 -40.74 16.61
C GLY A 472 0.10 -41.17 15.21
N LEU A 473 1.40 -41.07 14.88
CA LEU A 473 1.96 -41.53 13.61
C LEU A 473 1.77 -43.04 13.40
N LEU A 474 2.00 -43.84 14.44
CA LEU A 474 1.78 -45.29 14.40
C LEU A 474 0.30 -45.61 14.14
N GLN A 475 -0.61 -44.92 14.81
CA GLN A 475 -2.06 -45.10 14.62
C GLN A 475 -2.51 -44.70 13.20
N GLU A 476 -2.00 -43.60 12.65
CA GLU A 476 -2.27 -43.19 11.26
C GLU A 476 -1.74 -44.23 10.25
N TRP A 477 -0.56 -44.79 10.51
CA TRP A 477 0.02 -45.85 9.69
C TRP A 477 -0.81 -47.14 9.75
N GLU A 478 -1.24 -47.57 10.94
CA GLU A 478 -2.09 -48.75 11.13
C GLU A 478 -3.47 -48.57 10.48
N ALA A 479 -4.07 -47.39 10.60
CA ALA A 479 -5.32 -47.04 9.93
C ALA A 479 -5.16 -47.01 8.39
N GLY A 480 -4.03 -46.48 7.89
CA GLY A 480 -3.68 -46.52 6.47
C GLY A 480 -3.56 -47.95 5.96
N LYS A 481 -2.78 -48.79 6.65
CA LYS A 481 -2.55 -50.20 6.32
C LYS A 481 -3.82 -51.03 6.35
N SER A 482 -4.66 -50.89 7.38
CA SER A 482 -5.94 -51.63 7.48
C SER A 482 -6.92 -51.23 6.38
N THR A 483 -7.01 -49.94 6.02
CA THR A 483 -7.85 -49.51 4.88
C THR A 483 -7.36 -50.03 3.53
N LEU A 484 -6.06 -50.27 3.38
CA LEU A 484 -5.46 -50.84 2.18
C LEU A 484 -5.75 -52.35 2.09
N LEU A 485 -5.60 -53.09 3.18
CA LEU A 485 -5.94 -54.52 3.25
C LEU A 485 -7.42 -54.78 2.92
N ASN A 486 -8.32 -53.98 3.50
CA ASN A 486 -9.77 -54.08 3.23
C ASN A 486 -10.14 -53.74 1.78
N SER A 487 -9.28 -53.01 1.05
CA SER A 487 -9.51 -52.69 -0.36
C SER A 487 -9.23 -53.87 -1.29
N PHE A 488 -8.21 -54.68 -0.98
CA PHE A 488 -7.87 -55.89 -1.73
C PHE A 488 -8.94 -56.98 -1.59
N ASP A 489 -9.49 -57.18 -0.40
CA ASP A 489 -10.56 -58.18 -0.16
C ASP A 489 -11.84 -57.87 -0.96
N ARG A 490 -12.18 -56.58 -1.12
CA ARG A 490 -13.36 -56.15 -1.88
C ARG A 490 -13.19 -56.37 -3.39
N GLU A 491 -11.97 -56.24 -3.92
CA GLU A 491 -11.66 -56.47 -5.33
C GLU A 491 -11.72 -57.95 -5.70
N SER A 492 -11.31 -58.85 -4.79
CA SER A 492 -11.47 -60.30 -4.98
C SER A 492 -12.93 -60.76 -5.04
N HIS A 493 -13.85 -60.06 -4.37
CA HIS A 493 -15.28 -60.35 -4.44
C HIS A 493 -15.95 -59.79 -5.70
N ALA A 494 -15.49 -58.65 -6.23
CA ALA A 494 -16.04 -58.05 -7.46
C ALA A 494 -15.68 -58.82 -8.74
N LEU A 495 -14.57 -59.56 -8.74
CA LEU A 495 -14.12 -60.39 -9.87
C LEU A 495 -14.89 -61.72 -10.01
N ARG A 496 -15.67 -62.14 -9.00
CA ARG A 496 -16.46 -63.39 -9.06
C ARG A 496 -17.87 -63.24 -9.64
N SER A 497 -18.31 -62.02 -9.97
CA SER A 497 -19.66 -61.77 -10.46
C SER A 497 -19.69 -60.82 -11.66
N ARG A 498 -19.23 -61.26 -12.84
CA ARG A 498 -19.61 -60.64 -14.11
C ARG A 498 -19.45 -61.62 -15.30
N PRO A 499 -20.48 -61.85 -16.13
CA PRO A 499 -20.34 -62.64 -17.36
C PRO A 499 -19.72 -61.79 -18.49
N PRO A 500 -19.05 -62.39 -19.48
CA PRO A 500 -18.27 -61.64 -20.47
C PRO A 500 -19.06 -61.45 -21.77
N SER A 501 -19.37 -60.22 -22.15
CA SER A 501 -19.66 -59.88 -23.55
C SER A 501 -19.22 -58.46 -23.84
N GLY A 502 -18.33 -58.32 -24.82
CA GLY A 502 -17.76 -57.05 -25.27
C GLY A 502 -18.60 -56.31 -26.30
N LEU A 503 -17.93 -55.30 -26.86
CA LEU A 503 -18.31 -54.38 -27.94
C LEU A 503 -19.07 -53.11 -27.51
N SER A 504 -18.29 -52.03 -27.50
CA SER A 504 -18.73 -50.63 -27.57
C SER A 504 -19.68 -50.39 -28.75
N PRO A 505 -20.46 -49.29 -28.72
CA PRO A 505 -20.32 -48.36 -29.83
C PRO A 505 -20.34 -46.87 -29.46
N VAL A 506 -19.86 -46.14 -30.46
CA VAL A 506 -19.58 -44.72 -30.59
C VAL A 506 -20.86 -43.88 -30.70
N SER A 507 -20.76 -42.63 -30.24
CA SER A 507 -21.74 -41.53 -30.31
C SER A 507 -22.23 -41.18 -31.73
N PRO A 508 -23.48 -40.72 -31.92
CA PRO A 508 -23.90 -40.11 -33.17
C PRO A 508 -24.03 -38.57 -33.06
N THR A 509 -23.60 -37.89 -34.11
CA THR A 509 -24.14 -36.59 -34.57
C THR A 509 -24.45 -36.72 -36.08
N PRO A 510 -25.13 -35.76 -36.73
CA PRO A 510 -26.55 -35.85 -37.06
C PRO A 510 -26.79 -35.89 -38.58
N SER A 511 -27.90 -36.48 -39.05
CA SER A 511 -28.47 -36.08 -40.35
C SER A 511 -29.91 -36.56 -40.50
N LEU A 512 -30.75 -35.60 -40.85
CA LEU A 512 -31.88 -35.68 -41.78
C LEU A 512 -31.94 -36.95 -42.63
N GLY A 513 -33.13 -37.57 -42.72
CA GLY A 513 -33.47 -38.45 -43.84
C GLY A 513 -34.46 -39.57 -43.52
N GLY A 514 -35.73 -39.31 -43.82
CA GLY A 514 -36.80 -40.23 -44.24
C GLY A 514 -36.62 -41.76 -44.16
N THR A 515 -37.66 -42.35 -43.56
CA THR A 515 -38.34 -43.61 -43.94
C THR A 515 -37.53 -44.91 -43.96
N THR A 516 -37.90 -45.84 -43.08
CA THR A 516 -38.34 -47.20 -43.47
C THR A 516 -39.04 -47.84 -42.27
N ALA A 517 -40.27 -48.26 -42.50
CA ALA A 517 -41.06 -49.06 -41.59
C ALA A 517 -40.48 -50.47 -41.50
N VAL A 518 -40.51 -51.06 -40.30
CA VAL A 518 -40.50 -52.52 -40.13
C VAL A 518 -41.51 -52.87 -39.03
N GLU A 519 -42.48 -53.69 -39.42
CA GLU A 519 -43.59 -54.21 -38.64
C GLU A 519 -43.12 -55.20 -37.56
N GLY A 520 -43.66 -55.07 -36.35
CA GLY A 520 -43.51 -56.04 -35.28
C GLY A 520 -44.42 -55.70 -34.09
N SER A 521 -45.26 -56.63 -33.66
CA SER A 521 -46.25 -56.43 -32.60
C SER A 521 -45.59 -56.33 -31.21
N PRO A 522 -46.09 -55.49 -30.28
CA PRO A 522 -45.49 -55.26 -28.96
C PRO A 522 -45.32 -56.52 -28.08
N ALA A 523 -46.03 -57.60 -28.39
CA ALA A 523 -45.98 -58.84 -27.63
C ALA A 523 -44.66 -59.62 -27.81
N ASP A 524 -43.98 -59.48 -28.96
CA ASP A 524 -42.71 -60.19 -29.20
C ASP A 524 -41.51 -59.48 -28.54
N ALA A 525 -41.60 -58.16 -28.34
CA ALA A 525 -40.61 -57.40 -27.57
C ALA A 525 -40.66 -57.71 -26.06
N LEU A 526 -41.84 -58.05 -25.52
CA LEU A 526 -42.02 -58.42 -24.11
C LEU A 526 -41.57 -59.86 -23.80
N ARG A 527 -41.64 -60.78 -24.78
CA ARG A 527 -41.11 -62.15 -24.63
C ARG A 527 -39.59 -62.19 -24.60
N ALA A 528 -38.91 -61.25 -25.26
CA ALA A 528 -37.45 -61.13 -25.22
C ALA A 528 -36.92 -60.49 -23.92
N LEU A 529 -37.76 -59.79 -23.16
CA LEU A 529 -37.39 -59.05 -21.94
C LEU A 529 -37.61 -59.84 -20.64
N ASN A 530 -38.51 -60.83 -20.64
CA ASN A 530 -38.84 -61.60 -19.42
C ASN A 530 -38.05 -62.91 -19.24
N GLY A 531 -37.08 -63.22 -20.09
CA GLY A 531 -36.01 -64.18 -19.77
C GLY A 531 -36.47 -65.57 -19.27
N ASP A 532 -37.31 -66.28 -20.04
CA ASP A 532 -37.56 -67.70 -19.77
C ASP A 532 -36.58 -68.57 -20.56
N SER A 533 -35.47 -68.95 -19.92
CA SER A 533 -34.69 -70.12 -20.32
C SER A 533 -34.78 -71.18 -19.24
N ARG A 534 -35.57 -72.21 -19.55
CA ARG A 534 -35.51 -73.54 -18.94
C ARG A 534 -34.05 -73.99 -18.77
N PRO A 535 -33.74 -74.73 -17.70
CA PRO A 535 -32.65 -75.67 -17.82
C PRO A 535 -33.06 -77.11 -17.43
N VAL A 536 -32.33 -78.03 -18.06
CA VAL A 536 -31.98 -79.39 -17.63
C VAL A 536 -32.88 -80.55 -18.11
N SER A 537 -32.31 -81.35 -19.02
CA SER A 537 -32.41 -82.81 -18.95
C SER A 537 -31.18 -83.33 -18.19
N GLY A 538 -31.39 -84.07 -17.10
CA GLY A 538 -30.29 -84.60 -16.27
C GLY A 538 -30.69 -85.13 -14.88
N ILE A 539 -31.84 -85.80 -14.77
CA ILE A 539 -32.04 -87.10 -14.09
C ILE A 539 -31.12 -87.50 -12.89
N ILE A 540 -31.77 -87.59 -11.71
CA ILE A 540 -31.67 -88.55 -10.57
C ILE A 540 -30.68 -88.26 -9.40
N GLN A 541 -31.23 -87.92 -8.22
CA GLN A 541 -31.30 -88.70 -6.94
C GLN A 541 -31.69 -87.74 -5.78
N ASN A 542 -32.96 -87.68 -5.37
CA ASN A 542 -33.54 -88.29 -4.15
C ASN A 542 -32.77 -87.96 -2.84
N LEU A 543 -33.37 -87.23 -1.89
CA LEU A 543 -34.16 -87.79 -0.78
C LEU A 543 -34.62 -86.69 0.22
N ASP A 544 -35.93 -86.71 0.50
CA ASP A 544 -36.65 -86.46 1.77
C ASP A 544 -36.68 -85.12 2.55
N ASP A 545 -37.94 -84.80 2.89
CA ASP A 545 -38.47 -84.27 4.15
C ASP A 545 -38.44 -82.76 4.44
N VAL A 546 -39.48 -82.10 4.96
CA VAL A 546 -40.92 -82.32 5.24
C VAL A 546 -41.43 -80.99 5.85
N GLU A 547 -42.71 -80.64 5.64
CA GLU A 547 -43.57 -79.73 6.47
C GLU A 547 -43.17 -78.25 6.66
N GLU A 548 -44.05 -77.28 6.93
CA GLU A 548 -45.50 -77.05 6.82
C GLU A 548 -45.73 -75.62 7.41
N VAL A 549 -46.87 -74.97 7.09
CA VAL A 549 -47.65 -74.06 8.00
C VAL A 549 -47.02 -72.66 8.31
N LEU A 550 -47.70 -71.50 8.32
CA LEU A 550 -49.07 -71.03 8.05
C LEU A 550 -49.07 -69.50 7.81
N GLU A 551 -50.16 -69.07 7.16
CA GLU A 551 -50.81 -67.77 6.95
C GLU A 551 -50.64 -66.64 7.99
N ALA A 552 -50.48 -65.39 7.49
CA ALA A 552 -50.89 -64.17 8.21
C ALA A 552 -51.39 -63.07 7.26
N VAL A 553 -52.58 -62.57 7.61
CA VAL A 553 -53.42 -61.55 6.98
C VAL A 553 -52.71 -60.19 6.82
N ALA A 554 -52.88 -59.54 5.67
CA ALA A 554 -52.52 -58.13 5.48
C ALA A 554 -53.77 -57.27 5.16
N LEU A 555 -54.02 -56.28 6.01
CA LEU A 555 -55.03 -55.22 5.90
C LEU A 555 -54.81 -54.32 4.67
N PRO A 556 -55.85 -53.64 4.15
CA PRO A 556 -55.75 -52.86 2.92
C PRO A 556 -54.97 -51.56 3.15
N SER A 557 -53.92 -51.33 2.35
CA SER A 557 -53.17 -50.08 2.39
C SER A 557 -53.92 -48.95 1.67
N ARG A 558 -54.48 -48.04 2.47
CA ARG A 558 -54.88 -46.68 2.08
C ARG A 558 -53.62 -45.87 1.80
N THR A 559 -53.38 -45.50 0.54
CA THR A 559 -53.18 -44.11 0.06
C THR A 559 -52.69 -44.11 -1.38
N LYS A 560 -53.55 -43.67 -2.31
CA LYS A 560 -53.19 -43.24 -3.66
C LYS A 560 -52.08 -42.18 -3.56
N ARG A 561 -50.84 -42.51 -3.88
CA ARG A 561 -49.84 -41.50 -4.24
C ARG A 561 -50.23 -40.95 -5.60
N VAL A 562 -50.76 -39.73 -5.62
CA VAL A 562 -50.95 -38.95 -6.85
C VAL A 562 -49.57 -38.80 -7.49
N SER A 563 -49.39 -39.33 -8.71
CA SER A 563 -48.15 -39.15 -9.44
C SER A 563 -48.08 -37.70 -9.91
N LEU A 564 -47.19 -36.91 -9.31
CA LEU A 564 -46.94 -35.52 -9.68
C LEU A 564 -46.80 -35.37 -11.19
N THR A 565 -47.56 -34.43 -11.75
CA THR A 565 -47.53 -34.11 -13.17
C THR A 565 -46.16 -33.55 -13.57
N ARG A 566 -45.89 -33.48 -14.88
CA ARG A 566 -44.61 -33.00 -15.40
C ARG A 566 -44.35 -31.55 -14.98
N GLU A 567 -45.35 -30.68 -14.99
CA GLU A 567 -45.20 -29.30 -14.49
C GLU A 567 -44.89 -29.26 -12.99
N GLU A 568 -45.57 -30.09 -12.19
CA GLU A 568 -45.42 -30.12 -10.74
C GLU A 568 -44.04 -30.66 -10.32
N ARG A 569 -43.47 -31.61 -11.08
CA ARG A 569 -42.06 -32.03 -10.91
C ARG A 569 -41.07 -30.94 -11.30
N ILE A 570 -41.32 -30.18 -12.36
CA ILE A 570 -40.43 -29.09 -12.78
C ILE A 570 -40.47 -27.96 -11.75
N ALA A 571 -41.65 -27.63 -11.21
CA ALA A 571 -41.80 -26.66 -10.14
C ALA A 571 -41.07 -27.11 -8.87
N ARG A 572 -41.23 -28.37 -8.45
CA ARG A 572 -40.48 -28.93 -7.31
C ARG A 572 -38.97 -28.93 -7.53
N VAL A 573 -38.49 -29.30 -8.71
CA VAL A 573 -37.04 -29.28 -8.98
C VAL A 573 -36.50 -27.84 -9.01
N LYS A 574 -37.28 -26.87 -9.51
CA LYS A 574 -36.94 -25.45 -9.43
C LYS A 574 -36.94 -24.95 -7.97
N GLU A 575 -37.93 -25.33 -7.19
CA GLU A 575 -38.05 -24.97 -5.78
C GLU A 575 -36.92 -25.62 -4.95
N ASP A 576 -36.59 -26.89 -5.20
CA ASP A 576 -35.48 -27.59 -4.54
C ASP A 576 -34.13 -26.97 -4.93
N ARG A 577 -33.95 -26.55 -6.20
CA ARG A 577 -32.75 -25.81 -6.63
C ARG A 577 -32.68 -24.42 -6.00
N ALA A 578 -33.81 -23.71 -5.88
CA ALA A 578 -33.88 -22.42 -5.22
C ALA A 578 -33.60 -22.54 -3.71
N ARG A 579 -34.14 -23.58 -3.05
CA ARG A 579 -33.82 -23.92 -1.66
C ARG A 579 -32.35 -24.30 -1.48
N GLN A 580 -31.77 -25.06 -2.41
CA GLN A 580 -30.35 -25.38 -2.38
C GLN A 580 -29.46 -24.17 -2.65
N ALA A 581 -29.91 -23.20 -3.46
CA ALA A 581 -29.22 -21.93 -3.67
C ALA A 581 -29.30 -21.03 -2.44
N ALA A 582 -30.49 -20.88 -1.84
CA ALA A 582 -30.66 -20.16 -0.57
C ALA A 582 -29.95 -20.83 0.61
N ALA A 583 -29.76 -22.15 0.58
CA ALA A 583 -28.96 -22.87 1.56
C ALA A 583 -27.43 -22.73 1.34
N ARG A 584 -26.99 -22.16 0.20
CA ARG A 584 -25.58 -21.83 -0.07
C ARG A 584 -25.21 -20.40 0.31
N GLU A 585 -26.19 -19.54 0.56
CA GLU A 585 -25.97 -18.17 1.04
C GLU A 585 -25.64 -18.22 2.54
N LEU A 586 -24.48 -17.67 2.91
CA LEU A 586 -23.91 -17.77 4.25
C LEU A 586 -24.05 -16.46 5.04
N LEU A 587 -24.14 -15.34 4.32
CA LEU A 587 -24.50 -14.03 4.86
C LEU A 587 -25.72 -13.49 4.11
N GLU A 588 -26.76 -13.16 4.85
CA GLU A 588 -27.93 -12.40 4.40
C GLU A 588 -28.27 -11.34 5.45
N ALA A 589 -28.04 -10.07 5.11
CA ALA A 589 -28.29 -8.95 6.02
C ALA A 589 -29.18 -7.90 5.34
N ARG A 590 -30.42 -7.76 5.82
CA ARG A 590 -31.41 -6.82 5.25
C ARG A 590 -31.61 -5.61 6.15
N LEU A 591 -31.24 -4.43 5.65
CA LEU A 591 -31.46 -3.13 6.28
C LEU A 591 -32.73 -2.49 5.74
N GLU A 592 -33.65 -2.09 6.63
CA GLU A 592 -34.90 -1.42 6.24
C GLU A 592 -34.68 -0.10 5.50
N GLN A 593 -33.61 0.62 5.85
CA GLN A 593 -33.25 1.90 5.24
C GLN A 593 -31.82 1.85 4.68
N ALA A 594 -31.68 1.78 3.35
CA ALA A 594 -30.40 1.87 2.66
C ALA A 594 -29.66 3.18 2.93
N SER A 595 -30.40 4.25 3.29
CA SER A 595 -29.81 5.55 3.64
C SER A 595 -28.87 5.49 4.85
N LEU A 596 -29.06 4.55 5.78
CA LEU A 596 -28.17 4.36 6.92
C LEU A 596 -26.75 4.00 6.46
N LEU A 597 -26.61 2.91 5.70
CA LEU A 597 -25.31 2.46 5.20
C LEU A 597 -24.68 3.50 4.27
N LYS A 598 -25.49 4.17 3.44
CA LYS A 598 -25.04 5.27 2.57
C LYS A 598 -24.41 6.42 3.37
N ARG A 599 -25.06 6.87 4.45
CA ARG A 599 -24.54 7.94 5.32
C ARG A 599 -23.29 7.50 6.08
N VAL A 600 -23.22 6.22 6.50
CA VAL A 600 -22.03 5.65 7.16
C VAL A 600 -20.85 5.66 6.20
N VAL A 601 -21.01 5.09 4.99
CA VAL A 601 -19.97 5.05 3.96
C VAL A 601 -19.53 6.46 3.56
N ASP A 602 -20.47 7.40 3.40
CA ASP A 602 -20.15 8.80 3.09
C ASP A 602 -19.33 9.49 4.20
N ALA A 603 -19.46 9.06 5.47
CA ALA A 603 -18.69 9.61 6.58
C ALA A 603 -17.26 9.05 6.65
N ILE A 604 -17.03 7.80 6.22
CA ILE A 604 -15.74 7.10 6.37
C ILE A 604 -14.86 7.12 5.12
N LYS A 605 -15.43 7.27 3.92
CA LYS A 605 -14.71 7.16 2.63
C LYS A 605 -13.55 8.14 2.42
N ASP A 606 -13.57 9.27 3.13
CA ASP A 606 -12.52 10.29 3.02
C ASP A 606 -11.38 10.08 4.04
N LEU A 607 -11.58 9.15 4.98
CA LEU A 607 -10.58 8.74 5.97
C LEU A 607 -9.86 7.46 5.51
N VAL A 608 -10.61 6.51 4.97
CA VAL A 608 -10.13 5.18 4.59
C VAL A 608 -10.62 4.86 3.18
N GLN A 609 -9.75 4.30 2.34
CA GLN A 609 -10.08 3.87 0.98
C GLN A 609 -10.57 2.42 0.93
N TYR A 610 -9.90 1.54 1.68
CA TYR A 610 -10.14 0.10 1.70
C TYR A 610 -10.40 -0.36 3.13
N CYS A 611 -11.45 -1.15 3.35
CA CYS A 611 -11.78 -1.64 4.68
C CYS A 611 -12.44 -3.02 4.63
N ASN A 612 -12.30 -3.78 5.72
CA ASN A 612 -13.01 -5.02 5.92
C ASN A 612 -14.32 -4.78 6.69
N PHE A 613 -15.43 -5.29 6.15
CA PHE A 613 -16.69 -5.43 6.88
C PHE A 613 -16.75 -6.84 7.45
N ASP A 614 -16.57 -6.93 8.77
CA ASP A 614 -16.55 -8.18 9.50
C ASP A 614 -17.97 -8.54 9.94
N CYS A 615 -18.52 -9.56 9.30
CA CYS A 615 -19.84 -10.07 9.56
C CYS A 615 -19.74 -11.27 10.50
N ASN A 616 -20.47 -11.23 11.61
CA ASN A 616 -20.56 -12.30 12.60
C ASN A 616 -21.96 -12.36 13.21
N ASP A 617 -22.23 -13.32 14.10
CA ASP A 617 -23.54 -13.48 14.74
C ASP A 617 -24.04 -12.22 15.50
N SER A 618 -23.12 -11.36 15.96
CA SER A 618 -23.46 -10.12 16.68
C SER A 618 -23.86 -8.98 15.76
N GLY A 619 -23.47 -9.03 14.48
CA GLY A 619 -23.75 -8.00 13.49
C GLY A 619 -22.59 -7.76 12.52
N ILE A 620 -22.58 -6.57 11.92
CA ILE A 620 -21.53 -6.13 10.99
C ILE A 620 -20.67 -5.08 11.68
N ALA A 621 -19.37 -5.37 11.81
CA ALA A 621 -18.38 -4.46 12.34
C ALA A 621 -17.41 -4.01 11.24
N LEU A 622 -16.79 -2.85 11.43
CA LEU A 622 -15.72 -2.35 10.58
C LEU A 622 -14.73 -1.62 11.46
N GLN A 623 -13.46 -1.94 11.30
CA GLN A 623 -12.36 -1.23 11.94
C GLN A 623 -11.29 -0.92 10.90
N ALA A 624 -10.82 0.32 10.86
CA ALA A 624 -9.75 0.73 9.96
C ALA A 624 -9.00 1.97 10.48
N MET A 625 -7.70 2.03 10.17
CA MET A 625 -6.87 3.21 10.38
C MET A 625 -6.78 4.06 9.11
N ASP A 626 -6.53 5.35 9.28
CA ASP A 626 -6.20 6.23 8.17
C ASP A 626 -4.75 6.01 7.68
N ASN A 627 -4.40 6.53 6.50
CA ASN A 627 -3.06 6.35 5.91
C ASN A 627 -1.91 6.92 6.77
N SER A 628 -2.20 7.83 7.70
CA SER A 628 -1.19 8.39 8.62
C SER A 628 -1.12 7.67 9.98
N HIS A 629 -2.00 6.70 10.23
CA HIS A 629 -2.13 6.00 11.51
C HIS A 629 -2.38 6.92 12.72
N VAL A 630 -3.01 8.08 12.50
CA VAL A 630 -3.35 9.07 13.54
C VAL A 630 -4.82 8.96 13.97
N ALA A 631 -5.68 8.48 13.07
CA ALA A 631 -7.11 8.34 13.29
C ALA A 631 -7.58 6.90 13.01
N LEU A 632 -8.43 6.38 13.89
CA LEU A 632 -9.06 5.07 13.77
C LEU A 632 -10.57 5.23 13.70
N VAL A 633 -11.20 4.52 12.77
CA VAL A 633 -12.66 4.40 12.71
C VAL A 633 -13.09 3.01 13.15
N SER A 634 -14.11 2.97 14.00
CA SER A 634 -14.76 1.75 14.48
C SER A 634 -16.26 1.89 14.33
N MET A 635 -16.85 1.08 13.48
CA MET A 635 -18.29 1.01 13.25
C MET A 635 -18.83 -0.34 13.72
N LEU A 636 -19.97 -0.33 14.39
CA LEU A 636 -20.71 -1.53 14.76
C LEU A 636 -22.18 -1.33 14.44
N LEU A 637 -22.74 -2.22 13.62
CA LEU A 637 -24.17 -2.39 13.39
C LEU A 637 -24.60 -3.74 13.96
N LYS A 638 -25.39 -3.74 15.03
CA LYS A 638 -25.84 -4.97 15.68
C LYS A 638 -26.84 -5.72 14.79
N ALA A 639 -26.90 -7.04 14.94
CA ALA A 639 -27.86 -7.90 14.23
C ALA A 639 -29.32 -7.45 14.41
N GLU A 640 -29.67 -6.85 15.56
CA GLU A 640 -31.00 -6.27 15.84
C GLU A 640 -31.39 -5.13 14.88
N GLY A 641 -30.42 -4.50 14.21
CA GLY A 641 -30.64 -3.47 13.20
C GLY A 641 -31.05 -3.99 11.84
N PHE A 642 -31.08 -5.31 11.65
CA PHE A 642 -31.35 -5.96 10.36
C PHE A 642 -32.58 -6.88 10.47
N SER A 643 -33.35 -6.99 9.39
CA SER A 643 -34.61 -7.73 9.34
C SER A 643 -34.81 -8.38 7.95
N PRO A 644 -34.39 -9.64 7.72
CA PRO A 644 -33.66 -10.55 8.63
C PRO A 644 -32.13 -10.34 8.62
N TYR A 645 -31.46 -10.84 9.65
CA TYR A 645 -30.02 -11.03 9.73
C TYR A 645 -29.68 -12.52 9.83
N ARG A 646 -28.79 -13.00 8.99
CA ARG A 646 -28.23 -14.35 9.07
C ARG A 646 -26.76 -14.31 8.68
N CYS A 647 -25.91 -14.80 9.58
CA CYS A 647 -24.50 -15.00 9.34
C CYS A 647 -24.16 -16.38 9.91
N ASP A 648 -23.92 -17.37 9.04
CA ASP A 648 -23.69 -18.75 9.49
C ASP A 648 -22.24 -18.97 9.97
N ARG A 649 -21.31 -18.12 9.51
CA ARG A 649 -19.89 -18.11 9.87
C ARG A 649 -19.35 -16.69 9.78
N ASN A 650 -18.29 -16.42 10.54
CA ASN A 650 -17.57 -15.16 10.46
C ASN A 650 -16.97 -14.99 9.07
N ILE A 651 -17.35 -13.93 8.37
CA ILE A 651 -16.89 -13.58 7.02
C ILE A 651 -16.40 -12.13 7.05
N ALA A 652 -15.20 -11.90 6.52
CA ALA A 652 -14.67 -10.57 6.27
C ALA A 652 -14.90 -10.19 4.80
N LEU A 653 -15.55 -9.06 4.56
CA LEU A 653 -15.79 -8.54 3.22
C LEU A 653 -14.86 -7.35 2.98
N GLY A 654 -13.77 -7.57 2.25
CA GLY A 654 -12.86 -6.48 1.87
C GLY A 654 -13.42 -5.68 0.71
N ILE A 655 -13.74 -4.41 0.97
CA ILE A 655 -14.46 -3.55 0.03
C ILE A 655 -13.70 -2.24 -0.20
N ASP A 656 -13.58 -1.84 -1.47
CA ASP A 656 -13.22 -0.47 -1.85
C ASP A 656 -14.41 0.47 -1.62
N LEU A 657 -14.27 1.38 -0.66
CA LEU A 657 -15.31 2.34 -0.27
C LEU A 657 -15.69 3.29 -1.40
N VAL A 658 -14.78 3.57 -2.34
CA VAL A 658 -15.07 4.40 -3.52
C VAL A 658 -16.05 3.68 -4.44
N SER A 659 -15.83 2.38 -4.68
CA SER A 659 -16.71 1.55 -5.49
C SER A 659 -18.05 1.29 -4.79
N LEU A 660 -18.05 1.04 -3.48
CA LEU A 660 -19.26 0.91 -2.68
C LEU A 660 -20.11 2.19 -2.73
N THR A 661 -19.48 3.36 -2.62
CA THR A 661 -20.17 4.66 -2.73
C THR A 661 -20.87 4.82 -4.09
N LYS A 662 -20.26 4.35 -5.20
CA LYS A 662 -20.88 4.40 -6.53
C LYS A 662 -22.12 3.51 -6.62
N VAL A 663 -22.09 2.32 -6.03
CA VAL A 663 -23.23 1.40 -5.97
C VAL A 663 -24.35 1.98 -5.09
N LEU A 664 -24.02 2.48 -3.89
CA LEU A 664 -24.99 3.08 -2.96
C LEU A 664 -25.65 4.37 -3.49
N ARG A 665 -25.06 5.03 -4.50
CA ARG A 665 -25.70 6.16 -5.18
C ARG A 665 -26.91 5.75 -6.04
N ALA A 666 -27.00 4.50 -6.45
CA ALA A 666 -28.14 4.00 -7.23
C ALA A 666 -29.41 3.82 -6.38
N ALA A 667 -29.25 3.70 -5.05
CA ALA A 667 -30.34 3.52 -4.09
C ALA A 667 -31.00 4.85 -3.71
N GLN A 668 -32.34 4.82 -3.59
CA GLN A 668 -33.12 5.86 -2.94
C GLN A 668 -32.99 5.76 -1.42
N ASN A 669 -33.37 6.82 -0.70
CA ASN A 669 -33.17 6.86 0.75
C ASN A 669 -34.09 5.89 1.52
N GLU A 670 -35.27 5.60 0.98
CA GLU A 670 -36.29 4.71 1.54
C GLU A 670 -36.23 3.29 0.94
N ASP A 671 -35.25 2.98 0.09
CA ASP A 671 -35.07 1.64 -0.44
C ASP A 671 -34.55 0.71 0.66
N ILE A 672 -34.99 -0.55 0.62
CA ILE A 672 -34.52 -1.61 1.50
C ILE A 672 -33.26 -2.21 0.89
N LEU A 673 -32.17 -2.30 1.65
CA LEU A 673 -30.90 -2.87 1.20
C LEU A 673 -30.74 -4.29 1.74
N THR A 674 -30.46 -5.26 0.89
CA THR A 674 -30.07 -6.62 1.29
C THR A 674 -28.66 -6.91 0.81
N LEU A 675 -27.79 -7.30 1.73
CA LEU A 675 -26.42 -7.74 1.47
C LEU A 675 -26.38 -9.26 1.46
N LYS A 676 -25.80 -9.85 0.41
CA LYS A 676 -25.66 -11.29 0.25
C LYS A 676 -24.22 -11.68 -0.09
N ALA A 677 -23.69 -12.68 0.62
CA ALA A 677 -22.38 -13.25 0.33
C ALA A 677 -22.32 -14.77 0.59
N ALA A 678 -21.44 -15.45 -0.16
CA ALA A 678 -21.15 -16.87 -0.01
C ALA A 678 -19.98 -17.13 1.00
N ASP A 679 -19.57 -18.38 1.23
CA ASP A 679 -18.51 -18.78 2.20
C ASP A 679 -17.14 -18.19 1.88
N ALA A 680 -16.76 -18.20 0.60
CA ALA A 680 -15.54 -17.60 0.07
C ALA A 680 -15.97 -16.66 -1.06
N PRO A 681 -16.48 -15.47 -0.72
CA PRO A 681 -17.08 -14.60 -1.70
C PRO A 681 -15.98 -13.86 -2.47
N ASP A 682 -15.92 -14.05 -3.78
CA ASP A 682 -15.18 -13.15 -4.68
C ASP A 682 -15.96 -11.84 -4.93
N VAL A 683 -17.27 -11.88 -4.65
CA VAL A 683 -18.24 -10.82 -4.94
C VAL A 683 -19.26 -10.76 -3.81
N VAL A 684 -19.61 -9.54 -3.39
CA VAL A 684 -20.77 -9.26 -2.55
C VAL A 684 -21.90 -8.72 -3.41
N ASN A 685 -23.10 -9.25 -3.20
CA ASN A 685 -24.30 -8.83 -3.90
C ASN A 685 -25.10 -7.85 -3.03
N LEU A 686 -25.43 -6.68 -3.61
CA LEU A 686 -26.24 -5.64 -3.01
C LEU A 686 -27.58 -5.54 -3.76
N MET A 687 -28.67 -5.87 -3.08
CA MET A 687 -30.03 -5.76 -3.62
C MET A 687 -30.73 -4.56 -3.00
N PHE A 688 -31.24 -3.66 -3.83
CA PHE A 688 -32.09 -2.54 -3.43
C PHE A 688 -33.53 -2.79 -3.87
N GLU A 689 -34.45 -2.76 -2.92
CA GLU A 689 -35.88 -2.99 -3.15
C GLU A 689 -36.65 -1.73 -2.76
N SER A 690 -37.39 -1.15 -3.72
CA SER A 690 -38.23 0.01 -3.47
C SER A 690 -39.63 -0.41 -3.06
N ALA A 691 -40.06 -0.04 -1.85
CA ALA A 691 -41.39 -0.37 -1.33
C ALA A 691 -42.54 0.27 -2.12
N GLU A 692 -42.30 1.42 -2.76
CA GLU A 692 -43.33 2.16 -3.49
C GLU A 692 -43.46 1.75 -4.96
N THR A 693 -42.35 1.41 -5.60
CA THR A 693 -42.29 1.25 -7.07
C THR A 693 -42.08 -0.19 -7.54
N ASP A 694 -42.11 -1.16 -6.63
CA ASP A 694 -41.82 -2.59 -6.89
C ASP A 694 -40.55 -2.78 -7.74
N ARG A 695 -39.60 -1.86 -7.57
CA ARG A 695 -38.36 -1.83 -8.33
C ARG A 695 -37.30 -2.59 -7.54
N LEU A 696 -36.74 -3.62 -8.16
CA LEU A 696 -35.59 -4.36 -7.66
C LEU A 696 -34.35 -4.00 -8.47
N SER A 697 -33.27 -3.58 -7.79
CA SER A 697 -31.97 -3.30 -8.43
C SER A 697 -30.89 -4.13 -7.74
N GLU A 698 -30.18 -4.94 -8.51
CA GLU A 698 -29.17 -5.87 -8.01
C GLU A 698 -27.79 -5.46 -8.55
N TYR A 699 -26.80 -5.40 -7.65
CA TYR A 699 -25.44 -4.97 -7.97
C TYR A 699 -24.41 -5.91 -7.35
N ASP A 700 -23.54 -6.44 -8.20
CA ASP A 700 -22.42 -7.28 -7.81
C ASP A 700 -21.16 -6.43 -7.66
N LEU A 701 -20.59 -6.40 -6.46
CA LEU A 701 -19.35 -5.69 -6.15
C LEU A 701 -18.24 -6.70 -5.88
N LYS A 702 -17.14 -6.61 -6.64
CA LYS A 702 -15.96 -7.45 -6.42
C LYS A 702 -15.32 -7.13 -5.08
N LEU A 703 -15.00 -8.19 -4.35
CA LEU A 703 -14.28 -8.10 -3.08
C LEU A 703 -12.78 -8.09 -3.33
N MET A 704 -12.05 -7.56 -2.34
CA MET A 704 -10.61 -7.50 -2.32
C MET A 704 -10.10 -8.22 -1.08
N ASP A 705 -8.96 -8.88 -1.19
CA ASP A 705 -8.26 -9.42 -0.04
C ASP A 705 -7.50 -8.28 0.63
N ILE A 706 -8.02 -7.82 1.78
CA ILE A 706 -7.40 -6.78 2.61
C ILE A 706 -6.96 -7.43 3.90
N ASP A 707 -5.69 -7.27 4.25
CA ASP A 707 -5.15 -7.78 5.51
C ASP A 707 -5.89 -7.17 6.71
N GLN A 708 -6.26 -8.04 7.65
CA GLN A 708 -7.13 -7.69 8.76
C GLN A 708 -6.27 -7.33 9.99
N GLU A 709 -5.95 -6.04 10.15
CA GLU A 709 -5.29 -5.53 11.36
C GLU A 709 -6.33 -5.14 12.42
N HIS A 710 -6.77 -6.12 13.21
CA HIS A 710 -7.68 -5.87 14.34
C HIS A 710 -6.92 -5.28 15.52
N LEU A 711 -7.27 -4.06 15.89
CA LEU A 711 -6.76 -3.37 17.06
C LEU A 711 -7.75 -3.55 18.21
N ALA A 712 -7.32 -4.25 19.26
CA ALA A 712 -8.11 -4.36 20.49
C ALA A 712 -8.19 -2.98 21.16
N ILE A 713 -9.39 -2.39 21.19
CA ILE A 713 -9.66 -1.13 21.88
C ILE A 713 -9.94 -1.47 23.36
N PRO A 714 -9.09 -1.03 24.31
CA PRO A 714 -9.34 -1.27 25.73
C PRO A 714 -10.53 -0.44 26.23
N ASP A 715 -11.27 -0.98 27.21
CA ASP A 715 -12.28 -0.23 27.94
C ASP A 715 -11.59 0.78 28.86
N THR A 716 -11.50 2.04 28.42
CA THR A 716 -10.86 3.13 29.15
C THR A 716 -11.89 4.04 29.82
N GLU A 717 -11.57 4.49 31.02
CA GLU A 717 -12.33 5.56 31.69
C GLU A 717 -11.86 6.92 31.17
N TYR A 718 -12.81 7.76 30.75
CA TYR A 718 -12.52 9.09 30.24
C TYR A 718 -12.68 10.15 31.34
N ALA A 719 -11.82 11.16 31.32
CA ALA A 719 -11.83 12.26 32.28
C ALA A 719 -13.00 13.24 32.05
N ALA A 720 -13.41 13.41 30.80
CA ALA A 720 -14.54 14.24 30.42
C ALA A 720 -15.37 13.54 29.35
N THR A 721 -16.69 13.47 29.54
CA THR A 721 -17.64 13.05 28.51
C THR A 721 -18.64 14.18 28.26
N VAL A 722 -18.77 14.56 27.00
CA VAL A 722 -19.54 15.72 26.56
C VAL A 722 -20.52 15.26 25.48
N GLU A 723 -21.81 15.32 25.77
CA GLU A 723 -22.86 15.09 24.77
C GLU A 723 -23.38 16.44 24.30
N MET A 724 -23.33 16.70 22.99
CA MET A 724 -23.82 17.96 22.42
C MET A 724 -24.51 17.73 21.06
N PRO A 725 -25.27 18.71 20.56
CA PRO A 725 -25.86 18.62 19.22
C PRO A 725 -24.77 18.50 18.14
N SER A 726 -24.88 17.49 17.28
CA SER A 726 -23.88 17.21 16.24
C SER A 726 -23.74 18.36 15.24
N GLY A 727 -24.85 19.05 14.95
CA GLY A 727 -24.88 20.23 14.08
C GLY A 727 -24.12 21.43 14.65
N GLU A 728 -24.06 21.58 15.98
CA GLU A 728 -23.30 22.64 16.64
C GLU A 728 -21.79 22.32 16.59
N PHE A 729 -21.42 21.09 16.94
CA PHE A 729 -20.04 20.61 16.83
C PHE A 729 -19.48 20.77 15.40
N GLN A 730 -20.29 20.44 14.39
CA GLN A 730 -19.92 20.62 12.98
C GLN A 730 -19.68 22.10 12.60
N ARG A 731 -20.48 23.03 13.12
CA ARG A 731 -20.28 24.47 12.89
C ARG A 731 -18.97 24.94 13.50
N ILE A 732 -18.74 24.58 14.77
CA ILE A 732 -17.52 24.95 15.49
C ILE A 732 -16.27 24.46 14.76
N CYS A 733 -16.24 23.18 14.35
CA CYS A 733 -15.08 22.64 13.64
C CYS A 733 -14.83 23.34 12.30
N ARG A 734 -15.89 23.68 11.54
CA ARG A 734 -15.76 24.41 10.27
C ARG A 734 -15.27 25.84 10.46
N ASP A 735 -15.81 26.55 11.45
CA ASP A 735 -15.48 27.95 11.71
C ASP A 735 -14.03 28.08 12.20
N LEU A 736 -13.58 27.20 13.10
CA LEU A 736 -12.20 27.20 13.60
C LEU A 736 -11.18 26.73 12.54
N ASN A 737 -11.57 25.82 11.64
CA ASN A 737 -10.70 25.35 10.55
C ASN A 737 -10.37 26.44 9.53
N ALA A 738 -11.15 27.53 9.48
CA ALA A 738 -10.82 28.70 8.66
C ALA A 738 -9.73 29.59 9.28
N LEU A 739 -9.47 29.45 10.58
CA LEU A 739 -8.52 30.27 11.34
C LEU A 739 -7.19 29.56 11.61
N SER A 740 -7.24 28.26 11.92
CA SER A 740 -6.06 27.45 12.26
C SER A 740 -6.27 25.99 11.85
N GLU A 741 -5.18 25.23 11.74
CA GLU A 741 -5.23 23.79 11.50
C GLU A 741 -5.37 22.97 12.78
N SER A 742 -5.21 23.60 13.96
CA SER A 742 -5.26 22.93 15.26
C SER A 742 -6.28 23.59 16.19
N VAL A 743 -6.95 22.77 16.99
CA VAL A 743 -7.88 23.23 18.04
C VAL A 743 -7.50 22.64 19.37
N VAL A 744 -7.48 23.47 20.41
CA VAL A 744 -7.40 23.06 21.80
C VAL A 744 -8.83 22.86 22.31
N ILE A 745 -9.14 21.65 22.74
CA ILE A 745 -10.41 21.31 23.39
C ILE A 745 -10.14 21.22 24.88
N GLU A 746 -10.73 22.15 25.63
CA GLU A 746 -10.57 22.28 27.07
C GLU A 746 -11.92 22.03 27.76
N ALA A 747 -12.00 20.99 28.59
CA ALA A 747 -13.17 20.66 29.40
C ALA A 747 -12.93 21.07 30.85
N THR A 748 -13.75 22.00 31.36
CA THR A 748 -13.68 22.49 32.74
C THR A 748 -15.07 22.47 33.39
N LYS A 749 -15.14 22.84 34.67
CA LYS A 749 -16.41 23.00 35.40
C LYS A 749 -17.31 24.10 34.81
N GLU A 750 -16.73 25.07 34.09
CA GLU A 750 -17.49 26.17 33.47
C GLU A 750 -18.15 25.74 32.15
N GLY A 751 -17.64 24.69 31.51
CA GLY A 751 -18.07 24.20 30.21
C GLY A 751 -16.93 23.64 29.38
N VAL A 752 -17.21 23.41 28.10
CA VAL A 752 -16.23 22.95 27.11
C VAL A 752 -15.88 24.11 26.20
N LYS A 753 -14.59 24.39 26.09
CA LYS A 753 -14.04 25.48 25.30
C LYS A 753 -13.21 24.92 24.15
N PHE A 754 -13.51 25.40 22.95
CA PHE A 754 -12.76 25.13 21.73
C PHE A 754 -12.00 26.40 21.38
N SER A 755 -10.67 26.35 21.40
CA SER A 755 -9.83 27.51 21.08
C SER A 755 -8.79 27.19 20.03
N CYS A 756 -8.54 28.13 19.13
CA CYS A 756 -7.49 28.02 18.13
C CYS A 756 -6.70 29.33 18.03
N ALA A 757 -5.41 29.21 17.74
CA ALA A 757 -4.55 30.33 17.38
C ALA A 757 -3.97 30.06 16.00
N GLY A 758 -4.06 31.03 15.10
CA GLY A 758 -3.49 30.94 13.75
C GLY A 758 -3.01 32.31 13.27
N ASP A 759 -2.46 32.34 12.06
CA ASP A 759 -1.80 33.53 11.49
C ASP A 759 -2.77 34.70 11.25
N ILE A 760 -4.03 34.37 10.95
CA ILE A 760 -5.09 35.35 10.66
C ILE A 760 -5.67 35.92 11.96
N GLY A 761 -5.64 35.17 13.05
CA GLY A 761 -6.16 35.56 14.36
C GLY A 761 -6.43 34.37 15.28
N SER A 762 -6.94 34.67 16.47
CA SER A 762 -7.37 33.67 17.46
C SER A 762 -8.90 33.58 17.54
N GLY A 763 -9.43 32.38 17.66
CA GLY A 763 -10.85 32.11 17.84
C GLY A 763 -11.10 31.27 19.10
N SER A 764 -12.18 31.52 19.81
CA SER A 764 -12.61 30.67 20.93
C SER A 764 -14.13 30.59 21.03
N VAL A 765 -14.65 29.38 21.17
CA VAL A 765 -16.08 29.09 21.39
C VAL A 765 -16.22 28.32 22.69
N THR A 766 -17.10 28.77 23.59
CA THR A 766 -17.35 28.10 24.87
C THR A 766 -18.80 27.65 24.93
N ILE A 767 -19.01 26.35 25.11
CA ILE A 767 -20.33 25.73 25.30
C ILE A 767 -20.48 25.39 26.78
N ARG A 768 -21.56 25.89 27.38
CA ARG A 768 -21.93 25.57 28.77
C ARG A 768 -22.99 24.50 28.80
N GLN A 769 -23.05 23.76 29.90
CA GLN A 769 -24.10 22.78 30.13
C GLN A 769 -25.47 23.48 30.15
N HIS A 770 -26.41 22.98 29.36
CA HIS A 770 -27.77 23.53 29.30
C HIS A 770 -28.78 22.43 28.99
N THR A 771 -29.88 22.43 29.74
CA THR A 771 -31.01 21.51 29.56
C THR A 771 -32.29 22.30 29.34
N SER A 772 -32.78 22.28 28.11
CA SER A 772 -34.09 22.79 27.72
C SER A 772 -35.14 21.67 27.75
N VAL A 773 -36.31 21.95 28.32
CA VAL A 773 -37.45 21.02 28.32
C VAL A 773 -38.18 21.06 26.98
N ASP A 774 -38.24 22.23 26.33
CA ASP A 774 -39.00 22.43 25.09
C ASP A 774 -38.31 21.82 23.85
N LYS A 775 -36.97 21.69 23.88
CA LYS A 775 -36.16 21.19 22.76
C LYS A 775 -35.02 20.30 23.28
N PRO A 776 -35.30 19.02 23.61
CA PRO A 776 -34.29 18.13 24.18
C PRO A 776 -33.11 17.84 23.24
N ASP A 777 -33.31 17.99 21.92
CA ASP A 777 -32.28 17.78 20.90
C ASP A 777 -31.15 18.82 20.93
N GLN A 778 -31.38 19.95 21.62
CA GLN A 778 -30.38 21.01 21.78
C GLN A 778 -29.65 20.95 23.13
N ASN A 779 -29.92 19.93 23.94
CA ASN A 779 -29.33 19.82 25.26
C ASN A 779 -27.85 19.45 25.16
N VAL A 780 -27.07 20.03 26.08
CA VAL A 780 -25.65 19.73 26.26
C VAL A 780 -25.47 19.16 27.66
N THR A 781 -24.92 17.95 27.76
CA THR A 781 -24.57 17.31 29.03
C THR A 781 -23.05 17.19 29.11
N ILE A 782 -22.49 17.51 30.27
CA ILE A 782 -21.04 17.47 30.52
C ILE A 782 -20.86 16.70 31.82
N SER A 783 -20.22 15.53 31.76
CA SER A 783 -19.77 14.79 32.93
C SER A 783 -18.25 14.89 33.01
N LEU A 784 -17.77 15.61 34.02
CA LEU A 784 -16.36 15.90 34.23
C LEU A 784 -15.90 15.22 35.53
N SER A 785 -14.92 14.32 35.43
CA SER A 785 -14.17 13.84 36.60
C SER A 785 -12.95 14.73 36.85
N GLU A 786 -12.16 14.99 35.81
CA GLU A 786 -10.96 15.82 35.87
C GLU A 786 -10.90 16.84 34.71
N PRO A 787 -10.34 18.05 34.93
CA PRO A 787 -10.16 19.02 33.86
C PRO A 787 -9.11 18.54 32.86
N VAL A 788 -9.42 18.62 31.57
CA VAL A 788 -8.55 18.16 30.48
C VAL A 788 -8.48 19.22 29.38
N ALA A 789 -7.27 19.48 28.90
CA ALA A 789 -7.01 20.37 27.77
C ALA A 789 -6.06 19.65 26.80
N LEU A 790 -6.54 19.37 25.59
CA LEU A 790 -5.77 18.64 24.57
C LEU A 790 -5.90 19.30 23.21
N THR A 791 -4.83 19.21 22.42
CA THR A 791 -4.77 19.79 21.08
C THR A 791 -5.03 18.73 20.03
N PHE A 792 -5.90 19.01 19.06
CA PHE A 792 -6.25 18.10 17.97
C PHE A 792 -6.15 18.78 16.61
N SER A 793 -5.98 17.99 15.55
CA SER A 793 -6.00 18.46 14.18
C SER A 793 -7.44 18.68 13.70
N LEU A 794 -7.76 19.92 13.32
CA LEU A 794 -9.09 20.28 12.81
C LEU A 794 -9.43 19.58 11.48
N LYS A 795 -8.42 19.23 10.68
CA LYS A 795 -8.60 18.47 9.43
C LYS A 795 -9.34 17.15 9.66
N TYR A 796 -8.99 16.41 10.73
CA TYR A 796 -9.67 15.15 11.07
C TYR A 796 -11.05 15.38 11.67
N LEU A 797 -11.18 16.38 12.57
CA LEU A 797 -12.47 16.70 13.18
C LEU A 797 -13.52 17.13 12.13
N VAL A 798 -13.12 17.90 11.12
CA VAL A 798 -13.99 18.26 9.99
C VAL A 798 -14.41 17.02 9.18
N ASN A 799 -13.53 16.02 9.04
CA ASN A 799 -13.90 14.75 8.41
C ASN A 799 -14.90 13.96 9.26
N PHE A 800 -14.69 13.84 10.58
CA PHE A 800 -15.63 13.16 11.48
C PHE A 800 -17.01 13.83 11.50
N CYS A 801 -17.05 15.16 11.36
CA CYS A 801 -18.30 15.92 11.25
C CYS A 801 -19.16 15.53 10.03
N LYS A 802 -18.68 14.74 9.07
CA LYS A 802 -19.52 14.18 7.98
C LYS A 802 -20.55 13.17 8.51
N ALA A 803 -20.30 12.55 9.67
CA ALA A 803 -21.22 11.67 10.38
C ALA A 803 -22.41 12.40 11.04
N THR A 804 -22.45 13.74 11.03
CA THR A 804 -23.56 14.56 11.59
C THR A 804 -24.95 14.16 11.05
N SER A 805 -25.01 13.60 9.83
CA SER A 805 -26.28 13.13 9.24
C SER A 805 -26.81 11.81 9.83
N LEU A 806 -26.00 11.10 10.62
CA LEU A 806 -26.34 9.82 11.24
C LEU A 806 -27.07 10.01 12.58
N SER A 807 -26.64 11.00 13.36
CA SER A 807 -27.22 11.28 14.68
C SER A 807 -27.34 12.77 14.93
N GLY A 808 -28.45 13.19 15.56
CA GLY A 808 -28.66 14.57 15.99
C GLY A 808 -27.74 15.02 17.12
N LYS A 809 -27.07 14.07 17.78
CA LYS A 809 -26.13 14.31 18.88
C LYS A 809 -24.79 13.64 18.61
N VAL A 810 -23.73 14.19 19.22
CA VAL A 810 -22.37 13.65 19.21
C VAL A 810 -21.86 13.59 20.65
N THR A 811 -21.16 12.52 20.98
CA THR A 811 -20.51 12.34 22.28
C THR A 811 -19.00 12.43 22.10
N LEU A 812 -18.37 13.35 22.84
CA LEU A 812 -16.91 13.53 22.88
C LEU A 812 -16.39 13.00 24.22
N CYS A 813 -15.42 12.09 24.18
CA CYS A 813 -14.76 11.59 25.38
C CYS A 813 -13.27 11.93 25.34
N LEU A 814 -12.77 12.61 26.38
CA LEU A 814 -11.40 13.13 26.47
C LEU A 814 -10.69 12.58 27.72
N SER A 815 -9.41 12.26 27.57
CA SER A 815 -8.48 11.93 28.67
C SER A 815 -7.04 12.21 28.21
N GLN A 816 -6.12 12.56 29.12
CA GLN A 816 -4.76 12.99 28.74
C GLN A 816 -3.93 11.90 28.06
N GLU A 817 -4.11 10.65 28.45
CA GLU A 817 -3.31 9.50 27.99
C GLU A 817 -4.01 8.65 26.91
N VAL A 818 -5.20 9.05 26.47
CA VAL A 818 -6.06 8.27 25.56
C VAL A 818 -6.49 9.14 24.38
N PRO A 819 -6.59 8.59 23.15
CA PRO A 819 -7.14 9.31 22.01
C PRO A 819 -8.53 9.90 22.30
N LEU A 820 -8.83 11.04 21.67
CA LEU A 820 -10.19 11.60 21.66
C LEU A 820 -11.13 10.62 20.98
N LEU A 821 -12.20 10.23 21.68
CA LEU A 821 -13.29 9.45 21.12
C LEU A 821 -14.44 10.39 20.70
N VAL A 822 -14.84 10.32 19.44
CA VAL A 822 -16.01 10.99 18.88
C VAL A 822 -17.03 9.93 18.44
N GLU A 823 -18.14 9.83 19.16
CA GLU A 823 -19.18 8.81 18.93
C GLU A 823 -20.46 9.43 18.34
N TYR A 824 -20.97 8.79 17.28
CA TYR A 824 -22.29 9.01 16.70
C TYR A 824 -23.14 7.75 16.84
N GLY A 825 -24.30 7.85 17.50
CA GLY A 825 -25.22 6.72 17.67
C GLY A 825 -25.99 6.38 16.38
N LEU A 826 -26.14 5.09 16.08
CA LEU A 826 -26.84 4.58 14.87
C LEU A 826 -28.19 3.92 15.21
N GLY A 827 -28.70 4.09 16.43
CA GLY A 827 -29.85 3.36 16.95
C GLY A 827 -29.47 1.98 17.46
N SER A 828 -29.22 1.03 16.56
CA SER A 828 -28.80 -0.36 16.85
C SER A 828 -27.29 -0.54 16.73
N GLY A 829 -26.51 0.49 17.02
CA GLY A 829 -25.07 0.50 16.76
C GLY A 829 -24.42 1.84 17.04
N HIS A 830 -23.14 1.97 16.70
CA HIS A 830 -22.38 3.21 16.84
C HIS A 830 -21.33 3.35 15.72
N LEU A 831 -21.00 4.60 15.41
CA LEU A 831 -19.83 4.98 14.63
C LEU A 831 -18.91 5.82 15.53
N ARG A 832 -17.73 5.27 15.83
CA ARG A 832 -16.73 5.85 16.71
C ARG A 832 -15.49 6.22 15.91
N PHE A 833 -14.99 7.42 16.15
CA PHE A 833 -13.71 7.89 15.65
C PHE A 833 -12.78 8.13 16.82
N TYR A 834 -11.55 7.62 16.72
CA TYR A 834 -10.48 7.86 17.67
C TYR A 834 -9.44 8.75 17.01
N LEU A 835 -8.97 9.77 17.70
CA LEU A 835 -7.98 10.71 17.19
C LEU A 835 -6.89 10.97 18.23
N ALA A 836 -5.65 10.70 17.85
CA ALA A 836 -4.51 10.99 18.72
C ALA A 836 -4.36 12.52 18.93
N PRO A 837 -4.05 12.98 20.16
CA PRO A 837 -3.73 14.37 20.41
C PRO A 837 -2.40 14.75 19.76
N LYS A 838 -2.24 16.03 19.41
CA LYS A 838 -0.94 16.60 19.05
C LYS A 838 -0.16 16.84 20.33
N ILE A 839 0.97 16.17 20.48
CA ILE A 839 1.96 16.45 21.51
C ILE A 839 2.66 17.75 21.11
N GLY A 840 2.76 18.72 22.02
CA GLY A 840 3.52 19.95 21.78
C GLY A 840 5.02 19.67 21.92
N ASP A 841 5.87 20.40 21.18
CA ASP A 841 7.34 20.27 21.19
C ASP A 841 8.02 20.66 22.53
N ASP A 842 7.27 20.73 23.63
CA ASP A 842 7.75 21.14 24.96
C ASP A 842 8.08 19.94 25.88
N GLU A 843 8.34 18.75 25.32
CA GLU A 843 8.95 17.59 26.01
C GLU A 843 10.35 17.24 25.48
#